data_AF-A0A099Z8M0-F1
#
_entry.id   AF-A0A099Z8M0-F1
#
_cell.length_a   1.000
_cell.length_b   1.000
_cell.length_c   1.000
_cell.angle_alpha   90.00
_cell.angle_beta   90.00
_cell.angle_gamma   90.00
#
_symmetry.space_group_name_H-M   'P 1'
#
loop_
_entity.id
_entity.type
_entity.pdbx_description
1 polymer ?
#
loop_
_entity_poly.entity_id
_entity_poly.type
_entity_poly.pdbx_seq_one_letter_code
_entity_poly.pdbx_strand_id
1 'polypeptide(L)'
;ASDGSSSREDLSSQLLRRNEQIRKLEVKLSDYADQIRNLQKIKEKLENALEKHQDSSMRKFQEQNEAHQADRAKMAEGMALALEKKDQEWMEKLGQVEKEKRILETQLQEMKRQSLNLFQKRDEMDELEGFQQQEMAKVKHMLLKKEESLSKTEQELEACARELVHTKEVLQETSKESSGLRKDLQELQQQFLELEAQRDELMTAEINAENKITTLELREQELQTVIQQLSVDLQNMTLEYDERNKLIQQLQEKVSTLENKLERNLSGDEHMQELLKEKTTLEQKLDETRQHLLTDKTHHAETVNLLETQNKELEQNLQIAREALKKSREEAGEQDLRIQLLQNDLENERSNMQQQILNVKHEYEEKVSGLESQITTLKTDWEFDKTATQNRLSQLEKENEDLNKSREEYESSLKNQESELDRLKKELSSRETVSVEIAKAFQETRKQKEELQQQVSHLTSIVEEKDQLIHEKSDMLLNKKEELNQLSQDHEALLLRMRQLQSDIEASKSQAAEKEETARKEIDELKLQIQECQLAKEHERNASELEESARALNNKHLHPPENPAMEQNGEVGAADIIQLQKDNRELEQQITEKNKMIKQLQQRMTELKKTLQKELKIRPDGEGPEVREKTNSEVPNASVTVTNNSDLNDSREINFEYLKHVVLKFMSCRESEAFHLIKAVSVLLNFSQEEENMLKETLEYKMSWFGSKPSPRGSIRPSISSPRTPWS
;
A
#
# COMPACT_ATOMS: atom_id res chain seq x y z
N ALA A 1 117.11 -130.58 41.42
CA ALA A 1 116.96 -131.25 40.12
C ALA A 1 115.82 -130.57 39.38
N SER A 2 115.97 -130.14 38.13
CA SER A 2 117.18 -130.00 37.29
C SER A 2 116.91 -128.89 36.25
N ASP A 3 117.98 -128.29 35.72
CA ASP A 3 118.17 -127.69 34.37
C ASP A 3 116.94 -127.20 33.55
N GLY A 4 116.97 -126.06 32.87
CA GLY A 4 118.09 -125.16 32.57
C GLY A 4 117.65 -123.87 31.84
N SER A 5 118.62 -123.04 31.51
CA SER A 5 118.50 -121.65 31.02
C SER A 5 117.61 -121.37 29.80
N SER A 6 116.51 -120.61 29.99
CA SER A 6 116.01 -119.59 29.04
C SER A 6 114.85 -118.79 29.68
N SER A 7 115.09 -117.57 30.20
CA SER A 7 114.05 -116.83 30.95
C SER A 7 114.04 -115.30 30.84
N ARG A 8 114.76 -114.69 29.89
CA ARG A 8 114.85 -113.22 29.77
C ARG A 8 114.30 -112.64 28.46
N GLU A 9 114.55 -113.25 27.31
CA GLU A 9 114.07 -112.75 26.01
C GLU A 9 112.58 -112.97 25.77
N ASP A 10 112.03 -114.09 26.25
CA ASP A 10 110.61 -114.41 26.04
C ASP A 10 109.69 -113.52 26.90
N LEU A 11 110.12 -113.20 28.13
CA LEU A 11 109.43 -112.24 29.01
C LEU A 11 109.45 -110.81 28.42
N SER A 12 110.57 -110.43 27.80
CA SER A 12 110.71 -109.14 27.09
C SER A 12 109.77 -109.06 25.88
N SER A 13 109.63 -110.16 25.13
CA SER A 13 108.73 -110.25 23.97
C SER A 13 107.25 -110.20 24.35
N GLN A 14 106.86 -110.80 25.49
CA GLN A 14 105.50 -110.65 26.04
C GLN A 14 105.22 -109.21 26.51
N LEU A 15 106.18 -108.55 27.16
CA LEU A 15 106.09 -107.14 27.53
C LEU A 15 105.97 -106.24 26.30
N LEU A 16 106.74 -106.48 25.23
CA LEU A 16 106.66 -105.72 23.98
C LEU A 16 105.28 -105.87 23.32
N ARG A 17 104.73 -107.09 23.25
CA ARG A 17 103.37 -107.34 22.73
C ARG A 17 102.30 -106.67 23.59
N ARG A 18 102.42 -106.68 24.92
CA ARG A 18 101.48 -105.96 25.80
C ARG A 18 101.59 -104.45 25.66
N ASN A 19 102.79 -103.88 25.56
CA ASN A 19 102.98 -102.45 25.32
C ASN A 19 102.41 -102.02 23.95
N GLU A 20 102.55 -102.86 22.93
CA GLU A 20 101.94 -102.61 21.62
C GLU A 20 100.40 -102.75 21.64
N GLN A 21 99.86 -103.68 22.44
CA GLN A 21 98.42 -103.79 22.67
C GLN A 21 97.88 -102.61 23.49
N ILE A 22 98.65 -102.11 24.47
CA ILE A 22 98.36 -100.90 25.24
C ILE A 22 98.34 -99.70 24.30
N ARG A 23 99.35 -99.48 23.44
CA ARG A 23 99.32 -98.41 22.42
C ARG A 23 98.10 -98.48 21.51
N LYS A 24 97.73 -99.68 21.05
CA LYS A 24 96.52 -99.86 20.22
C LYS A 24 95.23 -99.57 20.97
N LEU A 25 95.20 -99.76 22.29
CA LEU A 25 94.09 -99.33 23.14
C LEU A 25 94.14 -97.83 23.39
N GLU A 26 95.30 -97.23 23.66
CA GLU A 26 95.51 -95.78 23.83
C GLU A 26 95.10 -94.99 22.59
N VAL A 27 95.50 -95.43 21.39
CA VAL A 27 95.07 -94.85 20.11
C VAL A 27 93.55 -94.93 19.97
N LYS A 28 92.93 -96.09 20.19
CA LYS A 28 91.46 -96.22 20.16
C LYS A 28 90.77 -95.35 21.21
N LEU A 29 91.35 -95.19 22.39
CA LEU A 29 90.81 -94.35 23.46
C LEU A 29 90.92 -92.86 23.10
N SER A 30 91.99 -92.47 22.40
CA SER A 30 92.12 -91.15 21.77
C SER A 30 91.09 -90.95 20.66
N ASP A 31 90.93 -91.93 19.75
CA ASP A 31 89.93 -91.88 18.68
C ASP A 31 88.51 -91.75 19.23
N TYR A 32 88.17 -92.49 20.30
CA TYR A 32 86.89 -92.36 20.98
C TYR A 32 86.75 -91.00 21.70
N ALA A 33 87.80 -90.48 22.33
CA ALA A 33 87.79 -89.14 22.91
C ALA A 33 87.59 -88.06 21.84
N ASP A 34 88.17 -88.21 20.66
CA ASP A 34 87.97 -87.31 19.52
C ASP A 34 86.59 -87.45 18.88
N GLN A 35 86.03 -88.66 18.79
CA GLN A 35 84.64 -88.87 18.41
C GLN A 35 83.69 -88.20 19.41
N ILE A 36 83.92 -88.35 20.72
CA ILE A 36 83.12 -87.67 21.76
C ILE A 36 83.26 -86.15 21.64
N ARG A 37 84.47 -85.60 21.49
CA ARG A 37 84.68 -84.16 21.27
C ARG A 37 83.97 -83.64 20.01
N ASN A 38 83.95 -84.43 18.93
CA ASN A 38 83.25 -84.06 17.69
C ASN A 38 81.73 -84.15 17.85
N LEU A 39 81.20 -85.20 18.49
CA LEU A 39 79.78 -85.32 18.83
C LEU A 39 79.32 -84.18 19.74
N GLN A 40 80.15 -83.77 20.70
CA GLN A 40 79.86 -82.65 21.59
C GLN A 40 79.80 -81.32 20.83
N LYS A 41 80.76 -81.04 19.94
CA LYS A 41 80.71 -79.87 19.04
C LYS A 41 79.50 -79.90 18.09
N ILE A 42 79.06 -81.07 17.64
CA ILE A 42 77.86 -81.21 16.80
C ILE A 42 76.61 -80.93 17.64
N LYS A 43 76.52 -81.49 18.85
CA LYS A 43 75.45 -81.23 19.81
C LYS A 43 75.34 -79.72 20.12
N GLU A 44 76.45 -79.07 20.50
CA GLU A 44 76.51 -77.63 20.76
C GLU A 44 76.04 -76.80 19.55
N LYS A 45 76.43 -77.17 18.32
CA LYS A 45 75.95 -76.51 17.10
C LYS A 45 74.44 -76.70 16.88
N LEU A 46 73.91 -77.87 17.16
CA LEU A 46 72.47 -78.16 17.05
C LEU A 46 71.66 -77.42 18.13
N GLU A 47 72.16 -77.35 19.36
CA GLU A 47 71.57 -76.56 20.46
C GLU A 47 71.56 -75.08 20.10
N ASN A 48 72.68 -74.51 19.66
CA ASN A 48 72.76 -73.12 19.18
C ASN A 48 71.85 -72.83 17.97
N ALA A 49 71.66 -73.81 17.07
CA ALA A 49 70.76 -73.66 15.93
C ALA A 49 69.28 -73.73 16.35
N LEU A 50 68.95 -74.60 17.30
CA LEU A 50 67.61 -74.71 17.87
C LEU A 50 67.24 -73.46 18.67
N GLU A 51 68.15 -72.96 19.51
CA GLU A 51 67.98 -71.70 20.26
C GLU A 51 67.75 -70.52 19.30
N LYS A 52 68.59 -70.34 18.28
CA LYS A 52 68.39 -69.30 17.26
C LYS A 52 67.09 -69.45 16.49
N HIS A 53 66.63 -70.68 16.22
CA HIS A 53 65.34 -70.92 15.59
C HIS A 53 64.17 -70.58 16.54
N GLN A 54 64.27 -70.94 17.82
CA GLN A 54 63.29 -70.59 18.86
C GLN A 54 63.22 -69.07 19.06
N ASP A 55 64.36 -68.39 19.21
CA ASP A 55 64.46 -66.93 19.28
C ASP A 55 63.86 -66.25 18.04
N SER A 56 64.19 -66.73 16.84
CA SER A 56 63.63 -66.18 15.60
C SER A 56 62.13 -66.43 15.49
N SER A 57 61.63 -67.56 15.99
CA SER A 57 60.20 -67.88 16.02
C SER A 57 59.45 -67.03 17.04
N MET A 58 60.03 -66.84 18.23
CA MET A 58 59.49 -66.00 19.30
C MET A 58 59.46 -64.53 18.85
N ARG A 59 60.55 -64.03 18.23
CA ARG A 59 60.62 -62.68 17.71
C ARG A 59 59.59 -62.44 16.60
N LYS A 60 59.42 -63.37 15.65
CA LYS A 60 58.36 -63.28 14.62
C LYS A 60 56.96 -63.26 15.22
N PHE A 61 56.70 -64.08 16.24
CA PHE A 61 55.41 -64.08 16.94
C PHE A 61 55.16 -62.75 17.68
N GLN A 62 56.20 -62.21 18.32
CA GLN A 62 56.16 -60.91 18.96
C GLN A 62 55.91 -59.78 17.95
N GLU A 63 56.66 -59.74 16.83
CA GLU A 63 56.49 -58.79 15.73
C GLU A 63 55.06 -58.85 15.15
N GLN A 64 54.50 -60.05 14.96
CA GLN A 64 53.11 -60.23 14.51
C GLN A 64 52.09 -59.72 15.55
N ASN A 65 52.29 -60.01 16.83
CA ASN A 65 51.43 -59.52 17.90
C ASN A 65 51.51 -57.99 18.06
N GLU A 66 52.70 -57.40 17.96
CA GLU A 66 52.91 -55.94 17.97
C GLU A 66 52.25 -55.28 16.74
N ALA A 67 52.37 -55.86 15.55
CA ALA A 67 51.68 -55.39 14.35
C ALA A 67 50.15 -55.44 14.52
N HIS A 68 49.59 -56.56 15.00
CA HIS A 68 48.15 -56.68 15.27
C HIS A 68 47.66 -55.71 16.35
N GLN A 69 48.45 -55.43 17.39
CA GLN A 69 48.12 -54.42 18.39
C GLN A 69 48.17 -53.00 17.81
N ALA A 70 49.17 -52.69 16.98
CA ALA A 70 49.29 -51.40 16.30
C ALA A 70 48.14 -51.16 15.31
N ASP A 71 47.75 -52.16 14.53
CA ASP A 71 46.62 -52.05 13.59
C ASP A 71 45.28 -51.93 14.32
N ARG A 72 45.10 -52.66 15.43
CA ARG A 72 43.94 -52.48 16.32
C ARG A 72 43.91 -51.09 16.97
N ALA A 73 45.06 -50.54 17.36
CA ALA A 73 45.17 -49.19 17.91
C ALA A 73 44.82 -48.12 16.86
N LYS A 74 45.37 -48.22 15.65
CA LYS A 74 45.02 -47.34 14.52
C LYS A 74 43.54 -47.40 14.16
N MET A 75 42.92 -48.58 14.21
CA MET A 75 41.48 -48.73 13.98
C MET A 75 40.66 -48.02 15.07
N ALA A 76 41.05 -48.16 16.34
CA ALA A 76 40.38 -47.48 17.46
C ALA A 76 40.56 -45.96 17.40
N GLU A 77 41.76 -45.48 17.05
CA GLU A 77 42.05 -44.05 16.84
C GLU A 77 41.26 -43.49 15.65
N GLY A 78 41.19 -44.22 14.52
CA GLY A 78 40.39 -43.84 13.36
C GLY A 78 38.88 -43.78 13.67
N MET A 79 38.36 -44.69 14.50
CA MET A 79 36.98 -44.63 14.99
C MET A 79 36.76 -43.43 15.95
N ALA A 80 37.70 -43.16 16.85
CA ALA A 80 37.62 -42.01 17.75
C ALA A 80 37.61 -40.68 16.98
N LEU A 81 38.51 -40.50 16.01
CA LEU A 81 38.56 -39.34 15.13
C LEU A 81 37.30 -39.19 14.25
N ALA A 82 36.69 -40.31 13.83
CA ALA A 82 35.44 -40.28 13.09
C ALA A 82 34.25 -39.84 13.97
N LEU A 83 34.22 -40.26 15.25
CA LEU A 83 33.23 -39.80 16.23
C LEU A 83 33.43 -38.32 16.57
N GLU A 84 34.67 -37.88 16.85
CA GLU A 84 34.99 -36.48 17.14
C GLU A 84 34.60 -35.54 15.99
N LYS A 85 34.87 -35.94 14.74
CA LYS A 85 34.38 -35.21 13.55
C LYS A 85 32.86 -35.15 13.48
N LYS A 86 32.16 -36.23 13.85
CA LYS A 86 30.69 -36.25 13.87
C LYS A 86 30.11 -35.37 14.97
N ASP A 87 30.71 -35.37 16.15
CA ASP A 87 30.31 -34.49 17.25
C ASP A 87 30.54 -33.02 16.86
N GLN A 88 31.66 -32.69 16.21
CA GLN A 88 31.91 -31.36 15.66
C GLN A 88 30.87 -30.95 14.60
N GLU A 89 30.55 -31.81 13.63
CA GLU A 89 29.47 -31.58 12.65
C GLU A 89 28.11 -31.32 13.33
N TRP A 90 27.80 -32.03 14.42
CA TRP A 90 26.55 -31.85 15.17
C TRP A 90 26.55 -30.56 15.98
N MET A 91 27.66 -30.18 16.60
CA MET A 91 27.81 -28.91 17.32
C MET A 91 27.65 -27.71 16.38
N GLU A 92 28.20 -27.77 15.16
CA GLU A 92 28.04 -26.73 14.14
C GLU A 92 26.59 -26.61 13.66
N LYS A 93 25.91 -27.74 13.41
CA LYS A 93 24.48 -27.76 13.07
C LYS A 93 23.61 -27.21 14.21
N LEU A 94 23.91 -27.58 15.45
CA LEU A 94 23.20 -27.06 16.63
C LEU A 94 23.37 -25.54 16.75
N GLY A 95 24.60 -25.03 16.62
CA GLY A 95 24.87 -23.59 16.64
C GLY A 95 24.17 -22.81 15.52
N GLN A 96 24.03 -23.40 14.33
CA GLN A 96 23.25 -22.81 13.24
C GLN A 96 21.75 -22.79 13.55
N VAL A 97 21.17 -23.88 14.08
CA VAL A 97 19.76 -23.94 14.50
C VAL A 97 19.48 -22.96 15.65
N GLU A 98 20.38 -22.83 16.62
CA GLU A 98 20.28 -21.83 17.71
C GLU A 98 20.37 -20.38 17.20
N LYS A 99 21.10 -20.14 16.11
CA LYS A 99 21.15 -18.83 15.44
C LYS A 99 19.84 -18.53 14.71
N GLU A 100 19.31 -19.49 13.95
CA GLU A 100 18.03 -19.38 13.26
C GLU A 100 16.87 -19.18 14.24
N LYS A 101 16.83 -19.95 15.34
CA LYS A 101 15.87 -19.78 16.44
C LYS A 101 15.87 -18.34 16.98
N ARG A 102 17.04 -17.77 17.29
CA ARG A 102 17.15 -16.40 17.81
C ARG A 102 16.66 -15.34 16.81
N ILE A 103 16.90 -15.56 15.51
CA ILE A 103 16.39 -14.67 14.44
C ILE A 103 14.86 -14.74 14.39
N LEU A 104 14.28 -15.93 14.40
CA LEU A 104 12.82 -16.14 14.39
C LEU A 104 12.14 -15.60 15.66
N GLU A 105 12.75 -15.78 16.84
CA GLU A 105 12.26 -15.21 18.10
C GLU A 105 12.25 -13.67 18.07
N THR A 106 13.30 -13.05 17.49
CA THR A 106 13.39 -11.60 17.31
C THR A 106 12.33 -11.10 16.33
N GLN A 107 12.14 -11.77 15.19
CA GLN A 107 11.10 -11.44 14.22
C GLN A 107 9.68 -11.58 14.82
N LEU A 108 9.44 -12.60 15.64
CA LEU A 108 8.16 -12.81 16.32
C LEU A 108 7.88 -11.72 17.37
N GLN A 109 8.89 -11.28 18.14
CA GLN A 109 8.75 -10.16 19.07
C GLN A 109 8.46 -8.85 18.33
N GLU A 110 9.17 -8.60 17.22
CA GLU A 110 8.96 -7.41 16.40
C GLU A 110 7.56 -7.39 15.77
N MET A 111 7.09 -8.51 15.21
CA MET A 111 5.72 -8.63 14.68
C MET A 111 4.67 -8.37 15.78
N LYS A 112 4.87 -8.90 16.99
CA LYS A 112 3.97 -8.62 18.14
C LYS A 112 3.97 -7.13 18.52
N ARG A 113 5.14 -6.49 18.53
CA ARG A 113 5.29 -5.04 18.81
C ARG A 113 4.59 -4.19 17.75
N GLN A 114 4.75 -4.53 16.47
CA GLN A 114 4.06 -3.87 15.37
C GLN A 114 2.53 -4.06 15.46
N SER A 115 2.05 -5.28 15.75
CA SER A 115 0.63 -5.56 15.94
C SER A 115 0.02 -4.75 17.10
N LEU A 116 0.77 -4.57 18.21
CA LEU A 116 0.33 -3.75 19.33
C LEU A 116 0.28 -2.25 18.96
N ASN A 117 1.28 -1.75 18.23
CA ASN A 117 1.28 -0.36 17.77
C ASN A 117 0.16 -0.06 16.76
N LEU A 118 -0.17 -1.03 15.89
CA LEU A 118 -1.31 -0.92 14.98
C LEU A 118 -2.65 -0.90 15.73
N PHE A 119 -2.77 -1.65 16.83
CA PHE A 119 -3.96 -1.62 17.69
C PHE A 119 -4.08 -0.26 18.41
N GLN A 120 -3.01 0.25 19.02
CA GLN A 120 -3.01 1.58 19.64
C GLN A 120 -3.38 2.70 18.65
N LYS A 121 -2.81 2.67 17.44
CA LYS A 121 -3.19 3.62 16.37
C LYS A 121 -4.62 3.47 15.88
N ARG A 122 -5.22 2.27 16.03
CA ARG A 122 -6.63 2.04 15.73
C ARG A 122 -7.50 2.72 16.78
N ASP A 123 -7.20 2.50 18.06
CA ASP A 123 -7.91 3.13 19.18
C ASP A 123 -7.82 4.67 19.10
N GLU A 124 -6.61 5.22 18.87
CA GLU A 124 -6.38 6.66 18.67
C GLU A 124 -7.20 7.23 17.48
N MET A 125 -7.31 6.47 16.38
CA MET A 125 -8.09 6.87 15.20
C MET A 125 -9.59 6.81 15.47
N ASP A 126 -10.08 5.78 16.16
CA ASP A 126 -11.49 5.63 16.51
C ASP A 126 -11.92 6.73 17.53
N GLU A 127 -11.03 7.14 18.45
CA GLU A 127 -11.23 8.33 19.31
C GLU A 127 -11.32 9.63 18.50
N LEU A 128 -10.42 9.83 17.53
CA LEU A 128 -10.44 11.00 16.64
C LEU A 128 -11.68 11.05 15.73
N GLU A 129 -12.14 9.91 15.20
CA GLU A 129 -13.41 9.80 14.47
C GLU A 129 -14.58 10.20 15.39
N GLY A 130 -14.55 9.80 16.67
CA GLY A 130 -15.53 10.21 17.69
C GLY A 130 -15.57 11.72 17.94
N PHE A 131 -14.41 12.35 18.13
CA PHE A 131 -14.32 13.82 18.26
C PHE A 131 -14.79 14.53 16.99
N GLN A 132 -14.42 14.05 15.81
CA GLN A 132 -14.88 14.62 14.54
C GLN A 132 -16.41 14.54 14.39
N GLN A 133 -17.03 13.40 14.74
CA GLN A 133 -18.49 13.27 14.74
C GLN A 133 -19.16 14.23 15.74
N GLN A 134 -18.56 14.42 16.93
CA GLN A 134 -19.06 15.38 17.91
C GLN A 134 -19.01 16.82 17.40
N GLU A 135 -17.89 17.26 16.81
CA GLU A 135 -17.78 18.60 16.23
C GLU A 135 -18.71 18.80 15.03
N MET A 136 -18.83 17.80 14.14
CA MET A 136 -19.81 17.83 13.04
C MET A 136 -21.25 17.94 13.55
N ALA A 137 -21.60 17.27 14.65
CA ALA A 137 -22.93 17.40 15.27
C ALA A 137 -23.16 18.80 15.88
N LYS A 138 -22.16 19.39 16.54
CA LYS A 138 -22.21 20.77 17.05
C LYS A 138 -22.38 21.78 15.92
N VAL A 139 -21.59 21.67 14.85
CA VAL A 139 -21.68 22.53 13.66
C VAL A 139 -23.06 22.39 13.00
N LYS A 140 -23.57 21.16 12.83
CA LYS A 140 -24.91 20.91 12.27
C LYS A 140 -26.02 21.54 13.12
N HIS A 141 -25.96 21.43 14.46
CA HIS A 141 -26.93 22.07 15.34
C HIS A 141 -26.84 23.60 15.27
N MET A 142 -25.63 24.17 15.25
CA MET A 142 -25.42 25.61 15.13
C MET A 142 -25.93 26.17 13.79
N LEU A 143 -25.68 25.46 12.68
CA LEU A 143 -26.18 25.82 11.35
C LEU A 143 -27.71 25.78 11.32
N LEU A 144 -28.32 24.69 11.78
CA LEU A 144 -29.78 24.53 11.79
C LEU A 144 -30.45 25.62 12.66
N LYS A 145 -29.90 25.94 13.82
CA LYS A 145 -30.37 27.05 14.66
C LYS A 145 -30.19 28.42 14.00
N LYS A 146 -29.15 28.61 13.18
CA LYS A 146 -28.95 29.84 12.40
C LYS A 146 -29.93 29.94 11.24
N GLU A 147 -30.21 28.85 10.55
CA GLU A 147 -31.21 28.73 9.49
C GLU A 147 -32.63 29.02 10.03
N GLU A 148 -33.01 28.45 11.18
CA GLU A 148 -34.25 28.80 11.89
C GLU A 148 -34.32 30.30 12.22
N SER A 149 -33.22 30.89 12.73
CA SER A 149 -33.21 32.32 13.05
C SER A 149 -33.29 33.22 11.81
N LEU A 150 -32.67 32.81 10.70
CA LEU A 150 -32.73 33.51 9.42
C LEU A 150 -34.16 33.49 8.86
N SER A 151 -34.77 32.31 8.79
CA SER A 151 -36.15 32.16 8.33
C SER A 151 -37.14 32.99 9.15
N LYS A 152 -36.93 33.10 10.48
CA LYS A 152 -37.72 34.00 11.33
C LYS A 152 -37.53 35.48 10.95
N THR A 153 -36.28 35.92 10.74
CA THR A 153 -36.02 37.32 10.31
C THR A 153 -36.53 37.61 8.90
N GLU A 154 -36.55 36.63 8.00
CA GLU A 154 -37.13 36.76 6.66
C GLU A 154 -38.66 36.91 6.73
N GLN A 155 -39.34 36.12 7.58
CA GLN A 155 -40.78 36.28 7.83
C GLN A 155 -41.14 37.63 8.46
N GLU A 156 -40.33 38.12 9.41
CA GLU A 156 -40.49 39.45 10.01
C GLU A 156 -40.27 40.57 8.98
N LEU A 157 -39.28 40.43 8.10
CA LEU A 157 -39.02 41.37 7.01
C LEU A 157 -40.17 41.36 5.98
N GLU A 158 -40.72 40.20 5.62
CA GLU A 158 -41.86 40.09 4.70
C GLU A 158 -43.17 40.59 5.32
N ALA A 159 -43.35 40.49 6.64
CA ALA A 159 -44.44 41.15 7.35
C ALA A 159 -44.31 42.68 7.29
N CYS A 160 -43.13 43.21 7.64
CA CYS A 160 -42.82 44.64 7.57
C CYS A 160 -42.95 45.19 6.15
N ALA A 161 -42.53 44.43 5.13
CA ALA A 161 -42.70 44.80 3.72
C ALA A 161 -44.19 44.92 3.31
N ARG A 162 -45.04 43.99 3.79
CA ARG A 162 -46.50 44.05 3.56
C ARG A 162 -47.14 45.25 4.28
N GLU A 163 -46.74 45.53 5.52
CA GLU A 163 -47.18 46.73 6.25
C GLU A 163 -46.74 48.03 5.56
N LEU A 164 -45.52 48.07 5.01
CA LEU A 164 -45.02 49.21 4.24
C LEU A 164 -45.78 49.44 2.92
N VAL A 165 -46.22 48.36 2.26
CA VAL A 165 -47.09 48.47 1.08
C VAL A 165 -48.46 49.00 1.48
N HIS A 166 -49.08 48.41 2.51
CA HIS A 166 -50.40 48.82 2.98
C HIS A 166 -50.43 50.29 3.46
N THR A 167 -49.43 50.72 4.23
CA THR A 167 -49.32 52.13 4.67
C THR A 167 -49.10 53.10 3.52
N LYS A 168 -48.41 52.70 2.43
CA LYS A 168 -48.32 53.49 1.20
C LYS A 168 -49.66 53.59 0.45
N GLU A 169 -50.43 52.51 0.39
CA GLU A 169 -51.76 52.50 -0.22
C GLU A 169 -52.70 53.46 0.55
N VAL A 170 -52.77 53.33 1.87
CA VAL A 170 -53.55 54.22 2.75
C VAL A 170 -53.10 55.68 2.60
N LEU A 171 -51.78 55.95 2.61
CA LEU A 171 -51.27 57.30 2.39
C LEU A 171 -51.64 57.86 1.01
N GLN A 172 -51.64 57.02 -0.03
CA GLN A 172 -52.07 57.42 -1.37
C GLN A 172 -53.57 57.73 -1.42
N GLU A 173 -54.40 56.97 -0.70
CA GLU A 173 -55.83 57.21 -0.56
C GLU A 173 -56.11 58.51 0.20
N THR A 174 -55.54 58.69 1.40
CA THR A 174 -55.63 59.95 2.18
C THR A 174 -55.11 61.16 1.39
N SER A 175 -54.08 60.98 0.55
CA SER A 175 -53.58 62.04 -0.33
C SER A 175 -54.59 62.42 -1.43
N LYS A 176 -55.28 61.43 -2.02
CA LYS A 176 -56.39 61.68 -2.97
C LYS A 176 -57.53 62.42 -2.29
N GLU A 177 -57.98 61.97 -1.13
CA GLU A 177 -59.03 62.63 -0.32
C GLU A 177 -58.66 64.07 0.01
N SER A 178 -57.44 64.29 0.52
CA SER A 178 -56.89 65.62 0.82
C SER A 178 -56.81 66.51 -0.43
N SER A 179 -56.58 65.92 -1.62
CA SER A 179 -56.63 66.65 -2.89
C SER A 179 -58.06 66.98 -3.35
N GLY A 180 -59.05 66.14 -3.01
CA GLY A 180 -60.48 66.40 -3.21
C GLY A 180 -60.93 67.57 -2.33
N LEU A 181 -60.74 67.45 -1.01
CA LEU A 181 -61.08 68.50 -0.05
C LEU A 181 -60.42 69.85 -0.36
N ARG A 182 -59.21 69.87 -0.93
CA ARG A 182 -58.58 71.11 -1.42
C ARG A 182 -59.31 71.74 -2.60
N LYS A 183 -59.87 70.95 -3.52
CA LYS A 183 -60.70 71.46 -4.63
C LYS A 183 -62.02 71.98 -4.09
N ASP A 184 -62.71 71.21 -3.26
CA ASP A 184 -63.99 71.59 -2.66
C ASP A 184 -63.86 72.93 -1.89
N LEU A 185 -62.76 73.10 -1.14
CA LEU A 185 -62.45 74.34 -0.43
C LEU A 185 -62.13 75.50 -1.38
N GLN A 186 -61.44 75.25 -2.51
CA GLN A 186 -61.18 76.26 -3.53
C GLN A 186 -62.47 76.69 -4.25
N GLU A 187 -63.34 75.75 -4.60
CA GLU A 187 -64.67 76.01 -5.19
C GLU A 187 -65.54 76.82 -4.22
N LEU A 188 -65.55 76.45 -2.93
CA LEU A 188 -66.28 77.19 -1.89
C LEU A 188 -65.71 78.61 -1.69
N GLN A 189 -64.39 78.79 -1.69
CA GLN A 189 -63.76 80.12 -1.67
C GLN A 189 -64.17 80.97 -2.88
N GLN A 190 -64.24 80.38 -4.07
CA GLN A 190 -64.69 81.08 -5.27
C GLN A 190 -66.18 81.48 -5.17
N GLN A 191 -67.04 80.61 -4.63
CA GLN A 191 -68.44 80.95 -4.34
C GLN A 191 -68.58 82.07 -3.31
N PHE A 192 -67.74 82.11 -2.27
CA PHE A 192 -67.73 83.22 -1.30
C PHE A 192 -67.34 84.55 -1.94
N LEU A 193 -66.33 84.58 -2.83
CA LEU A 193 -65.94 85.79 -3.56
C LEU A 193 -67.05 86.28 -4.50
N GLU A 194 -67.75 85.37 -5.18
CA GLU A 194 -68.90 85.69 -6.03
C GLU A 194 -70.07 86.28 -5.22
N LEU A 195 -70.38 85.69 -4.06
CA LEU A 195 -71.40 86.21 -3.13
C LEU A 195 -71.01 87.55 -2.51
N GLU A 196 -69.72 87.77 -2.24
CA GLU A 196 -69.21 89.05 -1.76
C GLU A 196 -69.32 90.14 -2.83
N ALA A 197 -68.99 89.83 -4.09
CA ALA A 197 -69.21 90.74 -5.21
C ALA A 197 -70.71 91.08 -5.40
N GLN A 198 -71.60 90.09 -5.33
CA GLN A 198 -73.05 90.30 -5.40
C GLN A 198 -73.59 91.14 -4.22
N ARG A 199 -73.07 90.93 -3.00
CA ARG A 199 -73.37 91.78 -1.84
C ARG A 199 -72.96 93.23 -2.10
N ASP A 200 -71.75 93.44 -2.60
CA ASP A 200 -71.22 94.79 -2.83
C ASP A 200 -71.97 95.51 -3.97
N GLU A 201 -72.34 94.80 -5.04
CA GLU A 201 -73.26 95.32 -6.06
C GLU A 201 -74.61 95.75 -5.46
N LEU A 202 -75.23 94.91 -4.62
CA LEU A 202 -76.47 95.23 -3.92
C LEU A 202 -76.33 96.43 -2.98
N MET A 203 -75.24 96.52 -2.21
CA MET A 203 -74.93 97.67 -1.35
C MET A 203 -74.80 98.97 -2.18
N THR A 204 -74.14 98.93 -3.35
CA THR A 204 -74.08 100.12 -4.21
C THR A 204 -75.44 100.48 -4.81
N ALA A 205 -76.29 99.50 -5.12
CA ALA A 205 -77.66 99.74 -5.58
C ALA A 205 -78.54 100.35 -4.48
N GLU A 206 -78.40 99.88 -3.23
CA GLU A 206 -79.06 100.42 -2.04
C GLU A 206 -78.65 101.88 -1.78
N ILE A 207 -77.34 102.17 -1.71
CA ILE A 207 -76.83 103.54 -1.55
C ILE A 207 -77.32 104.47 -2.67
N ASN A 208 -77.38 103.98 -3.93
CA ASN A 208 -77.92 104.76 -5.04
C ASN A 208 -79.44 104.99 -4.92
N ALA A 209 -80.19 104.04 -4.37
CA ALA A 209 -81.61 104.20 -4.08
C ALA A 209 -81.85 105.18 -2.92
N GLU A 210 -81.09 105.10 -1.83
CA GLU A 210 -81.13 106.03 -0.71
C GLU A 210 -80.81 107.47 -1.16
N ASN A 211 -79.73 107.68 -1.92
CA ASN A 211 -79.38 108.99 -2.49
C ASN A 211 -80.50 109.56 -3.39
N LYS A 212 -81.25 108.69 -4.09
CA LYS A 212 -82.39 109.10 -4.90
C LYS A 212 -83.62 109.43 -4.04
N ILE A 213 -83.84 108.69 -2.95
CA ILE A 213 -84.89 108.99 -1.96
C ILE A 213 -84.62 110.35 -1.31
N THR A 214 -83.42 110.60 -0.79
CA THR A 214 -83.07 111.89 -0.15
C THR A 214 -83.16 113.07 -1.12
N THR A 215 -82.84 112.87 -2.40
CA THR A 215 -83.05 113.88 -3.46
C THR A 215 -84.54 114.16 -3.68
N LEU A 216 -85.40 113.14 -3.63
CA LEU A 216 -86.86 113.29 -3.76
C LEU A 216 -87.47 113.94 -2.50
N GLU A 217 -87.02 113.57 -1.31
CA GLU A 217 -87.42 114.18 -0.03
C GLU A 217 -87.06 115.67 0.02
N LEU A 218 -85.85 116.04 -0.42
CA LEU A 218 -85.46 117.45 -0.56
C LEU A 218 -86.38 118.19 -1.53
N ARG A 219 -86.71 117.57 -2.67
CA ARG A 219 -87.64 118.17 -3.65
C ARG A 219 -89.07 118.28 -3.12
N GLU A 220 -89.51 117.34 -2.28
CA GLU A 220 -90.77 117.42 -1.56
C GLU A 220 -90.76 118.60 -0.57
N GLN A 221 -89.68 118.80 0.20
CA GLN A 221 -89.52 119.94 1.10
C GLN A 221 -89.51 121.29 0.35
N GLU A 222 -88.84 121.37 -0.80
CA GLU A 222 -88.88 122.56 -1.67
C GLU A 222 -90.32 122.85 -2.14
N LEU A 223 -91.06 121.84 -2.60
CA LEU A 223 -92.45 121.98 -3.03
C LEU A 223 -93.36 122.37 -1.86
N GLN A 224 -93.16 121.79 -0.68
CA GLN A 224 -93.86 122.14 0.56
C GLN A 224 -93.64 123.62 0.92
N THR A 225 -92.41 124.11 0.77
CA THR A 225 -92.04 125.52 1.00
C THR A 225 -92.72 126.44 -0.01
N VAL A 226 -92.76 126.06 -1.30
CA VAL A 226 -93.48 126.81 -2.33
C VAL A 226 -95.00 126.83 -2.07
N ILE A 227 -95.59 125.73 -1.61
CA ILE A 227 -97.01 125.67 -1.23
C ILE A 227 -97.29 126.57 -0.02
N GLN A 228 -96.41 126.59 0.99
CA GLN A 228 -96.52 127.50 2.13
C GLN A 228 -96.42 128.97 1.70
N GLN A 229 -95.46 129.31 0.84
CA GLN A 229 -95.32 130.68 0.30
C GLN A 229 -96.56 131.10 -0.48
N LEU A 230 -97.05 130.26 -1.41
CA LEU A 230 -98.28 130.54 -2.17
C LEU A 230 -99.52 130.67 -1.26
N SER A 231 -99.56 129.94 -0.14
CA SER A 231 -100.64 130.06 0.85
C SER A 231 -100.58 131.41 1.59
N VAL A 232 -99.38 131.87 1.96
CA VAL A 232 -99.15 133.20 2.53
C VAL A 232 -99.49 134.30 1.52
N ASP A 233 -99.08 134.16 0.26
CA ASP A 233 -99.37 135.12 -0.80
C ASP A 233 -100.88 135.24 -1.08
N LEU A 234 -101.60 134.10 -1.10
CA LEU A 234 -103.07 134.08 -1.18
C LEU A 234 -103.73 134.77 0.02
N GLN A 235 -103.20 134.56 1.22
CA GLN A 235 -103.73 135.17 2.44
C GLN A 235 -103.47 136.69 2.46
N ASN A 236 -102.29 137.14 2.00
CA ASN A 236 -101.97 138.55 1.79
C ASN A 236 -102.85 139.19 0.71
N MET A 237 -103.07 138.52 -0.43
CA MET A 237 -103.96 139.00 -1.48
C MET A 237 -105.42 139.09 -1.01
N THR A 238 -105.84 138.19 -0.11
CA THR A 238 -107.16 138.25 0.55
C THR A 238 -107.26 139.45 1.49
N LEU A 239 -106.20 139.73 2.26
CA LEU A 239 -106.12 140.94 3.10
C LEU A 239 -106.13 142.23 2.25
N GLU A 240 -105.38 142.31 1.15
CA GLU A 240 -105.44 143.45 0.22
C GLU A 240 -106.85 143.62 -0.39
N TYR A 241 -107.53 142.53 -0.71
CA TYR A 241 -108.90 142.56 -1.21
C TYR A 241 -109.87 143.12 -0.15
N ASP A 242 -109.75 142.67 1.10
CA ASP A 242 -110.53 143.17 2.22
C ASP A 242 -110.22 144.65 2.55
N GLU A 243 -108.96 145.07 2.43
CA GLU A 243 -108.56 146.48 2.57
C GLU A 243 -109.14 147.35 1.45
N ARG A 244 -109.17 146.87 0.19
CA ARG A 244 -109.83 147.59 -0.91
C ARG A 244 -111.35 147.63 -0.73
N ASN A 245 -111.97 146.58 -0.20
CA ASN A 245 -113.38 146.60 0.18
C ASN A 245 -113.66 147.63 1.29
N LYS A 246 -112.82 147.68 2.33
CA LYS A 246 -112.89 148.74 3.37
C LYS A 246 -112.70 150.14 2.78
N LEU A 247 -111.79 150.32 1.82
CA LEU A 247 -111.60 151.61 1.14
C LEU A 247 -112.83 152.02 0.33
N ILE A 248 -113.50 151.08 -0.35
CA ILE A 248 -114.78 151.32 -1.03
C ILE A 248 -115.85 151.75 -0.01
N GLN A 249 -115.93 151.07 1.13
CA GLN A 249 -116.85 151.41 2.22
C GLN A 249 -116.57 152.82 2.80
N GLN A 250 -115.30 153.16 3.02
CA GLN A 250 -114.88 154.51 3.44
C GLN A 250 -115.19 155.60 2.40
N LEU A 251 -115.12 155.29 1.11
CA LEU A 251 -115.51 156.21 0.04
C LEU A 251 -117.03 156.41 0.00
N GLN A 252 -117.82 155.36 0.26
CA GLN A 252 -119.28 155.48 0.42
C GLN A 252 -119.66 156.31 1.66
N GLU A 253 -119.00 156.11 2.79
CA GLU A 253 -119.20 156.92 4.01
C GLU A 253 -118.76 158.38 3.83
N LYS A 254 -117.67 158.65 3.08
CA LYS A 254 -117.24 160.02 2.75
C LYS A 254 -118.25 160.78 1.89
N VAL A 255 -118.95 160.12 0.98
CA VAL A 255 -120.05 160.75 0.24
C VAL A 255 -121.20 161.12 1.19
N SER A 256 -121.58 160.22 2.10
CA SER A 256 -122.66 160.47 3.07
C SER A 256 -122.32 161.51 4.15
N THR A 257 -121.04 161.74 4.45
CA THR A 257 -120.60 162.69 5.50
C THR A 257 -120.27 164.08 4.98
N LEU A 258 -119.88 164.23 3.71
CA LEU A 258 -119.66 165.56 3.10
C LEU A 258 -120.96 166.36 2.88
N GLU A 259 -122.14 165.72 2.96
CA GLU A 259 -123.43 166.42 2.99
C GLU A 259 -123.74 167.08 4.35
N ASN A 260 -123.00 166.73 5.43
CA ASN A 260 -123.34 167.13 6.80
C ASN A 260 -122.20 167.82 7.57
N LYS A 261 -121.98 169.10 7.20
CA LYS A 261 -121.28 170.16 7.96
C LYS A 261 -119.73 170.08 7.90
N LEU A 262 -118.97 171.15 7.65
CA LEU A 262 -119.17 172.60 7.84
C LEU A 262 -119.35 173.04 9.30
N GLU A 263 -118.33 172.89 10.16
CA GLU A 263 -117.95 173.91 11.17
C GLU A 263 -116.66 173.58 12.00
N ARG A 264 -115.70 174.52 11.97
CA ARG A 264 -114.69 174.87 13.02
C ARG A 264 -113.50 173.92 13.34
N ASN A 265 -112.54 174.47 14.11
CA ASN A 265 -111.07 174.26 13.99
C ASN A 265 -110.30 174.64 15.30
N LEU A 266 -109.11 174.04 15.53
CA LEU A 266 -108.02 174.44 16.50
C LEU A 266 -108.40 174.39 18.02
N SER A 267 -107.51 174.41 19.04
CA SER A 267 -106.04 174.49 19.23
C SER A 267 -105.65 173.67 20.51
N GLY A 268 -104.42 173.54 21.04
CA GLY A 268 -103.08 174.03 20.64
C GLY A 268 -102.15 174.43 21.82
N ASP A 269 -101.93 173.56 22.82
CA ASP A 269 -101.18 173.85 24.09
C ASP A 269 -100.19 172.71 24.48
N GLU A 270 -99.58 172.05 23.49
CA GLU A 270 -98.90 170.75 23.70
C GLU A 270 -97.39 170.80 23.95
N HIS A 271 -96.71 171.89 23.58
CA HIS A 271 -95.23 171.93 23.53
C HIS A 271 -94.51 171.90 24.89
N MET A 272 -95.20 171.99 26.03
CA MET A 272 -94.56 171.86 27.34
C MET A 272 -94.50 170.41 27.85
N GLN A 273 -95.26 169.48 27.26
CA GLN A 273 -95.23 168.06 27.65
C GLN A 273 -94.09 167.26 26.99
N GLU A 274 -93.51 167.72 25.88
CA GLU A 274 -92.46 166.98 25.17
C GLU A 274 -91.13 166.95 25.93
N LEU A 275 -90.71 168.07 26.54
CA LEU A 275 -89.44 168.16 27.27
C LEU A 275 -89.36 167.25 28.50
N LEU A 276 -90.52 166.86 29.07
CA LEU A 276 -90.57 165.93 30.21
C LEU A 276 -90.45 164.47 29.79
N LYS A 277 -90.80 164.11 28.55
CA LYS A 277 -90.69 162.74 28.01
C LYS A 277 -89.25 162.36 27.68
N GLU A 278 -88.41 163.32 27.28
CA GLU A 278 -87.01 163.08 26.91
C GLU A 278 -86.13 162.75 28.13
N LYS A 279 -86.47 163.26 29.32
CA LYS A 279 -85.78 162.88 30.55
C LYS A 279 -86.02 161.41 30.92
N THR A 280 -87.26 160.95 30.82
CA THR A 280 -87.65 159.58 31.22
C THR A 280 -87.00 158.49 30.36
N THR A 281 -86.74 158.75 29.07
CA THR A 281 -86.13 157.76 28.16
C THR A 281 -84.63 157.56 28.39
N LEU A 282 -83.93 158.54 28.96
CA LEU A 282 -82.51 158.41 29.33
C LEU A 282 -82.32 157.67 30.66
N GLU A 283 -83.22 157.86 31.62
CA GLU A 283 -83.22 157.09 32.88
C GLU A 283 -83.49 155.58 32.60
N GLN A 284 -84.39 155.26 31.66
CA GLN A 284 -84.68 153.88 31.25
C GLN A 284 -83.45 153.14 30.65
N LYS A 285 -82.70 153.79 29.75
CA LYS A 285 -81.51 153.19 29.10
C LYS A 285 -80.37 152.85 30.08
N LEU A 286 -80.29 153.55 31.20
CA LEU A 286 -79.31 153.29 32.26
C LEU A 286 -79.63 152.00 33.04
N ASP A 287 -80.92 151.70 33.23
CA ASP A 287 -81.34 150.45 33.88
C ASP A 287 -81.30 149.25 32.93
N GLU A 288 -81.58 149.44 31.63
CA GLU A 288 -81.38 148.41 30.59
C GLU A 288 -79.90 147.94 30.53
N THR A 289 -78.94 148.86 30.56
CA THR A 289 -77.50 148.50 30.59
C THR A 289 -77.07 147.81 31.88
N ARG A 290 -77.69 148.13 33.02
CA ARG A 290 -77.47 147.39 34.28
C ARG A 290 -78.03 145.98 34.24
N GLN A 291 -79.18 145.76 33.62
CA GLN A 291 -79.74 144.42 33.44
C GLN A 291 -78.88 143.56 32.52
N HIS A 292 -78.39 144.11 31.40
CA HIS A 292 -77.45 143.39 30.51
C HIS A 292 -76.14 143.00 31.24
N LEU A 293 -75.55 143.91 32.02
CA LEU A 293 -74.35 143.59 32.79
C LEU A 293 -74.60 142.49 33.84
N LEU A 294 -75.83 142.40 34.37
CA LEU A 294 -76.22 141.35 35.30
C LEU A 294 -76.40 140.00 34.59
N THR A 295 -77.01 139.97 33.40
CA THR A 295 -77.17 138.73 32.61
C THR A 295 -75.84 138.19 32.09
N ASP A 296 -74.92 139.06 31.68
CA ASP A 296 -73.58 138.66 31.27
C ASP A 296 -72.79 138.09 32.46
N LYS A 297 -72.96 138.67 33.65
CA LYS A 297 -72.36 138.16 34.88
C LYS A 297 -72.94 136.81 35.31
N THR A 298 -74.24 136.57 35.16
CA THR A 298 -74.82 135.24 35.43
C THR A 298 -74.35 134.20 34.41
N HIS A 299 -74.32 134.54 33.12
CA HIS A 299 -73.81 133.62 32.09
C HIS A 299 -72.31 133.30 32.27
N HIS A 300 -71.51 134.29 32.71
CA HIS A 300 -70.11 134.04 33.07
C HIS A 300 -69.98 133.12 34.30
N ALA A 301 -70.84 133.28 35.31
CA ALA A 301 -70.84 132.37 36.46
C ALA A 301 -71.28 130.94 36.09
N GLU A 302 -72.25 130.78 35.18
CA GLU A 302 -72.69 129.47 34.67
C GLU A 302 -71.58 128.78 33.88
N THR A 303 -70.91 129.49 32.97
CA THR A 303 -69.80 128.95 32.18
C THR A 303 -68.60 128.58 33.05
N VAL A 304 -68.27 129.36 34.09
CA VAL A 304 -67.24 128.99 35.08
C VAL A 304 -67.62 127.73 35.86
N ASN A 305 -68.87 127.61 36.34
CA ASN A 305 -69.33 126.39 37.03
C ASN A 305 -69.27 125.14 36.13
N LEU A 306 -69.61 125.28 34.84
CA LEU A 306 -69.50 124.20 33.86
C LEU A 306 -68.04 123.77 33.67
N LEU A 307 -67.11 124.72 33.51
CA LEU A 307 -65.68 124.45 33.38
C LEU A 307 -65.07 123.84 34.65
N GLU A 308 -65.51 124.26 35.85
CA GLU A 308 -65.09 123.63 37.11
C GLU A 308 -65.59 122.18 37.23
N THR A 309 -66.80 121.91 36.76
CA THR A 309 -67.38 120.56 36.75
C THR A 309 -66.64 119.65 35.77
N GLN A 310 -66.37 120.14 34.55
CA GLN A 310 -65.56 119.45 33.55
C GLN A 310 -64.12 119.20 34.02
N ASN A 311 -63.49 120.15 34.71
CA ASN A 311 -62.15 119.93 35.30
C ASN A 311 -62.16 118.80 36.35
N LYS A 312 -63.15 118.78 37.26
CA LYS A 312 -63.28 117.69 38.25
C LYS A 312 -63.49 116.33 37.60
N GLU A 313 -64.32 116.27 36.55
CA GLU A 313 -64.56 115.05 35.79
C GLU A 313 -63.30 114.58 35.03
N LEU A 314 -62.55 115.51 34.43
CA LEU A 314 -61.26 115.21 33.79
C LEU A 314 -60.19 114.76 34.80
N GLU A 315 -60.11 115.37 35.99
CA GLU A 315 -59.22 114.95 37.08
C GLU A 315 -59.56 113.53 37.57
N GLN A 316 -60.86 113.22 37.75
CA GLN A 316 -61.32 111.90 38.15
C GLN A 316 -61.04 110.85 37.07
N ASN A 317 -61.29 111.16 35.79
CA ASN A 317 -60.97 110.28 34.66
C ASN A 317 -59.46 110.05 34.52
N LEU A 318 -58.62 111.08 34.74
CA LEU A 318 -57.17 110.93 34.80
C LEU A 318 -56.72 110.02 35.94
N GLN A 319 -57.36 110.08 37.10
CA GLN A 319 -57.04 109.21 38.22
C GLN A 319 -57.40 107.75 37.93
N ILE A 320 -58.59 107.49 37.38
CA ILE A 320 -59.02 106.15 36.93
C ILE A 320 -58.05 105.60 35.88
N ALA A 321 -57.66 106.41 34.89
CA ALA A 321 -56.70 106.01 33.87
C ALA A 321 -55.30 105.69 34.44
N ARG A 322 -54.84 106.45 35.44
CA ARG A 322 -53.57 106.17 36.16
C ARG A 322 -53.64 104.86 36.94
N GLU A 323 -54.74 104.58 37.62
CA GLU A 323 -54.94 103.34 38.39
C GLU A 323 -55.04 102.12 37.47
N ALA A 324 -55.77 102.22 36.35
CA ALA A 324 -55.83 101.18 35.33
C ALA A 324 -54.45 100.90 34.70
N LEU A 325 -53.69 101.95 34.37
CA LEU A 325 -52.33 101.82 33.81
C LEU A 325 -51.33 101.25 34.84
N LYS A 326 -51.49 101.59 36.12
CA LYS A 326 -50.71 100.97 37.20
C LYS A 326 -51.01 99.46 37.29
N LYS A 327 -52.28 99.06 37.33
CA LYS A 327 -52.69 97.65 37.40
C LYS A 327 -52.20 96.86 36.19
N SER A 328 -52.35 97.39 34.97
CA SER A 328 -51.83 96.77 33.74
C SER A 328 -50.29 96.61 33.77
N ARG A 329 -49.57 97.55 34.39
CA ARG A 329 -48.11 97.44 34.57
C ARG A 329 -47.71 96.37 35.59
N GLU A 330 -48.50 96.19 36.66
CA GLU A 330 -48.31 95.12 37.64
C GLU A 330 -48.59 93.75 37.00
N GLU A 331 -49.69 93.61 36.26
CA GLU A 331 -50.04 92.40 35.49
C GLU A 331 -48.98 92.05 34.43
N ALA A 332 -48.42 93.05 33.73
CA ALA A 332 -47.32 92.83 32.80
C ALA A 332 -46.05 92.34 33.50
N GLY A 333 -45.71 92.89 34.67
CA GLY A 333 -44.57 92.42 35.47
C GLY A 333 -44.73 90.99 35.99
N GLU A 334 -45.95 90.59 36.36
CA GLU A 334 -46.26 89.19 36.70
C GLU A 334 -46.13 88.25 35.49
N GLN A 335 -46.54 88.68 34.30
CA GLN A 335 -46.34 87.92 33.07
C GLN A 335 -44.86 87.77 32.71
N ASP A 336 -44.06 88.85 32.80
CA ASP A 336 -42.61 88.80 32.56
C ASP A 336 -41.90 87.83 33.53
N LEU A 337 -42.25 87.85 34.82
CA LEU A 337 -41.76 86.89 35.82
C LEU A 337 -42.14 85.45 35.46
N ARG A 338 -43.36 85.22 34.99
CA ARG A 338 -43.84 83.89 34.60
C ARG A 338 -43.16 83.38 33.32
N ILE A 339 -42.85 84.27 32.39
CA ILE A 339 -42.05 83.98 31.19
C ILE A 339 -40.62 83.61 31.60
N GLN A 340 -39.99 84.36 32.52
CA GLN A 340 -38.63 84.05 33.01
C GLN A 340 -38.57 82.69 33.72
N LEU A 341 -39.57 82.34 34.54
CA LEU A 341 -39.65 81.02 35.16
C LEU A 341 -39.73 79.90 34.12
N LEU A 342 -40.65 80.00 33.16
CA LEU A 342 -40.78 79.01 32.08
C LEU A 342 -39.51 78.90 31.22
N GLN A 343 -38.82 80.02 30.95
CA GLN A 343 -37.54 80.00 30.23
C GLN A 343 -36.46 79.26 31.02
N ASN A 344 -36.40 79.45 32.34
CA ASN A 344 -35.43 78.78 33.20
C ASN A 344 -35.74 77.27 33.31
N ASP A 345 -37.01 76.89 33.45
CA ASP A 345 -37.43 75.49 33.45
C ASP A 345 -37.07 74.78 32.13
N LEU A 346 -37.31 75.42 30.98
CA LEU A 346 -36.93 74.91 29.66
C LEU A 346 -35.40 74.83 29.47
N GLU A 347 -34.63 75.79 29.99
CA GLU A 347 -33.17 75.79 29.97
C GLU A 347 -32.61 74.63 30.83
N ASN A 348 -33.22 74.37 31.99
CA ASN A 348 -32.88 73.25 32.87
C ASN A 348 -33.24 71.89 32.24
N GLU A 349 -34.42 71.73 31.64
CA GLU A 349 -34.77 70.52 30.88
C GLU A 349 -33.83 70.30 29.69
N ARG A 350 -33.51 71.36 28.93
CA ARG A 350 -32.53 71.29 27.83
C ARG A 350 -31.17 70.80 28.32
N SER A 351 -30.67 71.37 29.41
CA SER A 351 -29.39 70.96 30.02
C SER A 351 -29.42 69.49 30.46
N ASN A 352 -30.49 69.05 31.12
CA ASN A 352 -30.66 67.67 31.58
C ASN A 352 -30.75 66.67 30.41
N MET A 353 -31.53 66.98 29.37
CA MET A 353 -31.61 66.17 28.15
C MET A 353 -30.27 66.13 27.41
N GLN A 354 -29.55 67.25 27.35
CA GLN A 354 -28.23 67.32 26.73
C GLN A 354 -27.20 66.47 27.50
N GLN A 355 -27.26 66.44 28.83
CA GLN A 355 -26.44 65.55 29.66
C GLN A 355 -26.81 64.07 29.45
N GLN A 356 -28.11 63.73 29.34
CA GLN A 356 -28.53 62.36 29.03
C GLN A 356 -28.02 61.91 27.65
N ILE A 357 -28.10 62.78 26.63
CA ILE A 357 -27.55 62.49 25.29
C ILE A 357 -26.03 62.25 25.37
N LEU A 358 -25.29 63.05 26.14
CA LEU A 358 -23.84 62.85 26.34
C LEU A 358 -23.52 61.53 27.05
N ASN A 359 -24.26 61.17 28.11
CA ASN A 359 -24.08 59.91 28.83
C ASN A 359 -24.35 58.70 27.92
N VAL A 360 -25.47 58.71 27.19
CA VAL A 360 -25.83 57.65 26.24
C VAL A 360 -24.81 57.55 25.12
N LYS A 361 -24.34 58.68 24.58
CA LYS A 361 -23.28 58.70 23.57
C LYS A 361 -21.99 58.06 24.10
N HIS A 362 -21.59 58.38 25.33
CA HIS A 362 -20.40 57.83 25.95
C HIS A 362 -20.51 56.30 26.15
N GLU A 363 -21.65 55.80 26.63
CA GLU A 363 -21.91 54.36 26.72
C GLU A 363 -21.81 53.64 25.37
N TYR A 364 -22.29 54.26 24.28
CA TYR A 364 -22.15 53.68 22.94
C TYR A 364 -20.70 53.74 22.44
N GLU A 365 -19.95 54.81 22.73
CA GLU A 365 -18.51 54.91 22.40
C GLU A 365 -17.68 53.86 23.16
N GLU A 366 -17.97 53.58 24.44
CA GLU A 366 -17.34 52.48 25.19
C GLU A 366 -17.70 51.11 24.62
N LYS A 367 -18.98 50.87 24.26
CA LYS A 367 -19.41 49.62 23.62
C LYS A 367 -18.75 49.41 22.26
N VAL A 368 -18.60 50.46 21.45
CA VAL A 368 -17.88 50.41 20.16
C VAL A 368 -16.41 50.10 20.38
N SER A 369 -15.72 50.82 21.27
CA SER A 369 -14.30 50.57 21.60
C SER A 369 -14.06 49.15 22.13
N GLY A 370 -14.97 48.63 22.97
CA GLY A 370 -14.92 47.25 23.44
C GLY A 370 -15.11 46.20 22.34
N LEU A 371 -15.97 46.47 21.35
CA LEU A 371 -16.15 45.61 20.17
C LEU A 371 -14.96 45.71 19.21
N GLU A 372 -14.40 46.90 18.99
CA GLU A 372 -13.18 47.11 18.20
C GLU A 372 -11.98 46.37 18.81
N SER A 373 -11.85 46.39 20.15
CA SER A 373 -10.83 45.61 20.85
C SER A 373 -11.04 44.10 20.70
N GLN A 374 -12.29 43.61 20.65
CA GLN A 374 -12.57 42.19 20.40
C GLN A 374 -12.29 41.80 18.95
N ILE A 375 -12.61 42.67 17.99
CA ILE A 375 -12.32 42.47 16.56
C ILE A 375 -10.81 42.43 16.32
N THR A 376 -10.04 43.29 16.98
CA THR A 376 -8.57 43.28 16.85
C THR A 376 -7.94 42.04 17.45
N THR A 377 -8.36 41.59 18.65
CA THR A 377 -7.84 40.34 19.24
C THR A 377 -8.22 39.10 18.42
N LEU A 378 -9.48 38.98 17.99
CA LEU A 378 -9.92 37.87 17.13
C LEU A 378 -9.17 37.86 15.78
N LYS A 379 -8.83 39.04 15.25
CA LYS A 379 -8.03 39.15 14.03
C LYS A 379 -6.57 38.72 14.26
N THR A 380 -5.93 39.10 15.37
CA THR A 380 -4.57 38.65 15.67
C THR A 380 -4.51 37.14 15.92
N ASP A 381 -5.51 36.58 16.60
CA ASP A 381 -5.60 35.14 16.85
C ASP A 381 -5.79 34.37 15.54
N TRP A 382 -6.66 34.86 14.65
CA TRP A 382 -6.85 34.27 13.31
C TRP A 382 -5.59 34.37 12.43
N GLU A 383 -4.85 35.48 12.48
CA GLU A 383 -3.57 35.61 11.76
C GLU A 383 -2.49 34.68 12.34
N PHE A 384 -2.50 34.44 13.66
CA PHE A 384 -1.64 33.46 14.32
C PHE A 384 -1.99 32.01 13.90
N ASP A 385 -3.26 31.61 13.98
CA ASP A 385 -3.71 30.27 13.57
C ASP A 385 -3.46 30.01 12.08
N LYS A 386 -3.66 31.02 11.23
CA LYS A 386 -3.32 30.96 9.80
C LYS A 386 -1.82 30.75 9.57
N THR A 387 -0.96 31.43 10.31
CA THR A 387 0.49 31.25 10.16
C THR A 387 0.97 29.93 10.76
N ALA A 388 0.40 29.47 11.87
CA ALA A 388 0.67 28.16 12.45
C ALA A 388 0.27 27.00 11.51
N THR A 389 -0.93 27.06 10.91
CA THR A 389 -1.41 26.08 9.93
C THR A 389 -0.59 26.10 8.64
N GLN A 390 -0.23 27.28 8.12
CA GLN A 390 0.67 27.42 6.96
C GLN A 390 2.04 26.77 7.24
N ASN A 391 2.64 27.02 8.41
CA ASN A 391 3.92 26.43 8.79
C ASN A 391 3.82 24.90 8.94
N ARG A 392 2.71 24.38 9.49
CA ARG A 392 2.49 22.94 9.62
C ARG A 392 2.30 22.25 8.26
N LEU A 393 1.62 22.91 7.32
CA LEU A 393 1.51 22.44 5.94
C LEU A 393 2.89 22.33 5.28
N SER A 394 3.71 23.39 5.31
CA SER A 394 5.05 23.34 4.72
C SER A 394 6.01 22.36 5.40
N GLN A 395 5.81 22.06 6.69
CA GLN A 395 6.51 20.94 7.34
C GLN A 395 6.07 19.58 6.76
N LEU A 396 4.76 19.34 6.64
CA LEU A 396 4.22 18.09 6.09
C LEU A 396 4.55 17.90 4.59
N GLU A 397 4.60 18.98 3.82
CA GLU A 397 5.08 18.97 2.42
C GLU A 397 6.53 18.48 2.36
N LYS A 398 7.41 19.01 3.22
CA LYS A 398 8.81 18.58 3.30
C LYS A 398 8.95 17.13 3.77
N GLU A 399 8.22 16.73 4.80
CA GLU A 399 8.21 15.34 5.30
C GLU A 399 7.74 14.36 4.21
N ASN A 400 6.73 14.72 3.42
CA ASN A 400 6.29 13.94 2.25
C ASN A 400 7.35 13.85 1.16
N GLU A 401 8.07 14.94 0.87
CA GLU A 401 9.10 14.94 -0.17
C GLU A 401 10.32 14.09 0.23
N ASP A 402 10.73 14.14 1.50
CA ASP A 402 11.81 13.31 2.03
C ASP A 402 11.39 11.82 2.11
N LEU A 403 10.13 11.53 2.47
CA LEU A 403 9.57 10.17 2.36
C LEU A 403 9.53 9.69 0.91
N ASN A 404 9.14 10.53 -0.05
CA ASN A 404 9.08 10.14 -1.46
C ASN A 404 10.48 9.84 -2.03
N LYS A 405 11.51 10.63 -1.68
CA LYS A 405 12.91 10.32 -2.02
C LYS A 405 13.33 8.95 -1.46
N SER A 406 13.03 8.67 -0.19
CA SER A 406 13.33 7.36 0.39
C SER A 406 12.59 6.21 -0.33
N ARG A 407 11.34 6.45 -0.77
CA ARG A 407 10.58 5.48 -1.57
C ARG A 407 11.26 5.20 -2.91
N GLU A 408 11.71 6.23 -3.61
CA GLU A 408 12.42 6.12 -4.90
C GLU A 408 13.77 5.39 -4.74
N GLU A 409 14.50 5.62 -3.64
CA GLU A 409 15.71 4.87 -3.30
C GLU A 409 15.43 3.38 -3.05
N TYR A 410 14.38 3.05 -2.30
CA TYR A 410 13.96 1.65 -2.09
C TYR A 410 13.47 0.99 -3.39
N GLU A 411 12.71 1.71 -4.22
CA GLU A 411 12.19 1.24 -5.51
C GLU A 411 13.34 0.96 -6.50
N SER A 412 14.36 1.82 -6.53
CA SER A 412 15.60 1.62 -7.28
C SER A 412 16.42 0.42 -6.77
N SER A 413 16.55 0.28 -5.45
CA SER A 413 17.24 -0.85 -4.82
C SER A 413 16.55 -2.19 -5.11
N LEU A 414 15.22 -2.24 -5.01
CA LEU A 414 14.41 -3.41 -5.33
C LEU A 414 14.58 -3.81 -6.79
N LYS A 415 14.49 -2.86 -7.72
CA LYS A 415 14.70 -3.10 -9.16
C LYS A 415 16.09 -3.66 -9.48
N ASN A 416 17.13 -3.20 -8.76
CA ASN A 416 18.46 -3.76 -8.89
C ASN A 416 18.51 -5.22 -8.37
N GLN A 417 17.89 -5.52 -7.22
CA GLN A 417 17.80 -6.89 -6.70
C GLN A 417 17.02 -7.83 -7.63
N GLU A 418 15.91 -7.36 -8.23
CA GLU A 418 15.16 -8.12 -9.24
C GLU A 418 16.02 -8.46 -10.46
N SER A 419 16.81 -7.49 -10.95
CA SER A 419 17.71 -7.70 -12.10
C SER A 419 18.82 -8.73 -11.80
N GLU A 420 19.37 -8.71 -10.58
CA GLU A 420 20.39 -9.67 -10.14
C GLU A 420 19.79 -11.07 -9.91
N LEU A 421 18.56 -11.14 -9.41
CA LEU A 421 17.82 -12.39 -9.26
C LEU A 421 17.53 -13.03 -10.62
N ASP A 422 17.14 -12.25 -11.63
CA ASP A 422 16.98 -12.73 -13.01
C ASP A 422 18.33 -13.18 -13.63
N ARG A 423 19.42 -12.44 -13.36
CA ARG A 423 20.79 -12.85 -13.75
C ARG A 423 21.17 -14.20 -13.15
N LEU A 424 20.95 -14.39 -11.85
CA LEU A 424 21.24 -15.63 -11.13
C LEU A 424 20.33 -16.79 -11.58
N LYS A 425 19.05 -16.54 -11.91
CA LYS A 425 18.17 -17.55 -12.52
C LYS A 425 18.69 -18.03 -13.87
N LYS A 426 19.15 -17.10 -14.72
CA LYS A 426 19.76 -17.43 -16.02
C LYS A 426 21.04 -18.24 -15.84
N GLU A 427 21.90 -17.85 -14.91
CA GLU A 427 23.14 -18.57 -14.56
C GLU A 427 22.86 -19.98 -13.99
N LEU A 428 21.82 -20.13 -13.16
CA LEU A 428 21.39 -21.44 -12.67
C LEU A 428 20.88 -22.32 -13.80
N SER A 429 20.04 -21.77 -14.71
CA SER A 429 19.50 -22.53 -15.84
C SER A 429 20.58 -23.00 -16.82
N SER A 430 21.61 -22.18 -17.07
CA SER A 430 22.73 -22.61 -17.91
C SER A 430 23.58 -23.68 -17.21
N ARG A 431 23.84 -23.54 -15.91
CA ARG A 431 24.55 -24.55 -15.11
C ARG A 431 23.79 -25.88 -15.01
N GLU A 432 22.47 -25.84 -14.97
CA GLU A 432 21.59 -27.02 -15.06
C GLU A 432 21.72 -27.69 -16.43
N THR A 433 21.65 -26.93 -17.54
CA THR A 433 21.85 -27.51 -18.90
C THR A 433 23.21 -28.18 -19.05
N VAL A 434 24.29 -27.56 -18.56
CA VAL A 434 25.65 -28.14 -18.57
C VAL A 434 25.72 -29.41 -17.72
N SER A 435 25.04 -29.43 -16.57
CA SER A 435 25.00 -30.60 -15.68
C SER A 435 24.22 -31.77 -16.32
N VAL A 436 23.15 -31.49 -17.07
CA VAL A 436 22.42 -32.48 -17.88
C VAL A 436 23.28 -33.01 -19.03
N GLU A 437 24.09 -32.17 -19.69
CA GLU A 437 25.02 -32.61 -20.73
C GLU A 437 26.16 -33.47 -20.17
N ILE A 438 26.74 -33.09 -19.02
CA ILE A 438 27.73 -33.89 -18.30
C ILE A 438 27.14 -35.25 -17.90
N ALA A 439 25.91 -35.30 -17.39
CA ALA A 439 25.24 -36.55 -17.05
C ALA A 439 25.03 -37.46 -18.27
N LYS A 440 24.64 -36.90 -19.43
CA LYS A 440 24.55 -37.63 -20.71
C LYS A 440 25.91 -38.18 -21.15
N ALA A 441 26.97 -37.36 -21.05
CA ALA A 441 28.33 -37.79 -21.40
C ALA A 441 28.84 -38.93 -20.51
N PHE A 442 28.54 -38.89 -19.20
CA PHE A 442 28.83 -40.00 -18.28
C PHE A 442 28.01 -41.26 -18.61
N GLN A 443 26.73 -41.12 -18.95
CA GLN A 443 25.90 -42.26 -19.35
C GLN A 443 26.42 -42.92 -20.63
N GLU A 444 26.87 -42.13 -21.61
CA GLU A 444 27.44 -42.65 -22.86
C GLU A 444 28.80 -43.32 -22.62
N THR A 445 29.67 -42.70 -21.82
CA THR A 445 30.95 -43.31 -21.38
C THR A 445 30.71 -44.64 -20.64
N ARG A 446 29.63 -44.71 -19.85
CA ARG A 446 29.23 -45.94 -19.15
C ARG A 446 28.78 -47.04 -20.13
N LYS A 447 27.97 -46.72 -21.15
CA LYS A 447 27.63 -47.70 -22.19
C LYS A 447 28.86 -48.23 -22.91
N GLN A 448 29.77 -47.34 -23.33
CA GLN A 448 31.03 -47.72 -23.99
C GLN A 448 31.87 -48.65 -23.09
N LYS A 449 31.91 -48.38 -21.78
CA LYS A 449 32.54 -49.29 -20.81
C LYS A 449 31.83 -50.65 -20.72
N GLU A 450 30.49 -50.67 -20.71
CA GLU A 450 29.69 -51.90 -20.66
C GLU A 450 29.86 -52.73 -21.97
N GLU A 451 29.93 -52.08 -23.14
CA GLU A 451 30.24 -52.72 -24.43
C GLU A 451 31.67 -53.28 -24.47
N LEU A 452 32.67 -52.51 -24.03
CA LEU A 452 34.05 -53.00 -23.92
C LEU A 452 34.18 -54.15 -22.92
N GLN A 453 33.44 -54.12 -21.80
CA GLN A 453 33.38 -55.21 -20.84
C GLN A 453 32.77 -56.48 -21.47
N GLN A 454 31.73 -56.35 -22.30
CA GLN A 454 31.17 -57.46 -23.06
C GLN A 454 32.18 -58.02 -24.07
N GLN A 455 32.87 -57.17 -24.84
CA GLN A 455 33.93 -57.59 -25.77
C GLN A 455 35.06 -58.33 -25.06
N VAL A 456 35.53 -57.82 -23.91
CA VAL A 456 36.53 -58.51 -23.08
C VAL A 456 36.00 -59.86 -22.61
N SER A 457 34.76 -59.95 -22.10
CA SER A 457 34.20 -61.24 -21.66
C SER A 457 34.08 -62.27 -22.80
N HIS A 458 33.75 -61.83 -24.01
CA HIS A 458 33.70 -62.70 -25.19
C HIS A 458 35.10 -63.17 -25.60
N LEU A 459 36.10 -62.29 -25.58
CA LEU A 459 37.50 -62.66 -25.84
C LEU A 459 38.05 -63.59 -24.76
N THR A 460 37.70 -63.39 -23.48
CA THR A 460 38.04 -64.31 -22.39
C THR A 460 37.45 -65.69 -22.63
N SER A 461 36.15 -65.79 -22.99
CA SER A 461 35.51 -67.07 -23.35
C SER A 461 36.22 -67.76 -24.53
N ILE A 462 36.64 -67.02 -25.55
CA ILE A 462 37.41 -67.59 -26.68
C ILE A 462 38.79 -68.08 -26.20
N VAL A 463 39.47 -67.34 -25.34
CA VAL A 463 40.76 -67.77 -24.76
C VAL A 463 40.59 -69.04 -23.93
N GLU A 464 39.56 -69.12 -23.09
CA GLU A 464 39.24 -70.32 -22.30
C GLU A 464 38.95 -71.54 -23.21
N GLU A 465 38.19 -71.37 -24.30
CA GLU A 465 37.99 -72.42 -25.32
C GLU A 465 39.31 -72.84 -26.00
N LYS A 466 40.20 -71.88 -26.31
CA LYS A 466 41.51 -72.19 -26.90
C LYS A 466 42.44 -72.88 -25.92
N ASP A 467 42.44 -72.49 -24.65
CA ASP A 467 43.26 -73.11 -23.61
C ASP A 467 42.77 -74.54 -23.31
N GLN A 468 41.45 -74.78 -23.29
CA GLN A 468 40.87 -76.13 -23.23
C GLN A 468 41.31 -76.98 -24.43
N LEU A 469 41.20 -76.45 -25.65
CA LEU A 469 41.62 -77.17 -26.86
C LEU A 469 43.14 -77.40 -26.90
N ILE A 470 43.96 -76.49 -26.38
CA ILE A 470 45.41 -76.69 -26.21
C ILE A 470 45.68 -77.80 -25.19
N HIS A 471 44.92 -77.88 -24.09
CA HIS A 471 45.01 -78.98 -23.12
C HIS A 471 44.71 -80.32 -23.79
N GLU A 472 43.56 -80.44 -24.47
CA GLU A 472 43.19 -81.67 -25.21
C GLU A 472 44.25 -82.08 -26.24
N LYS A 473 44.84 -81.12 -26.97
CA LYS A 473 45.92 -81.39 -27.93
C LYS A 473 47.21 -81.80 -27.23
N SER A 474 47.52 -81.23 -26.07
CA SER A 474 48.70 -81.60 -25.27
C SER A 474 48.57 -83.01 -24.71
N ASP A 475 47.40 -83.39 -24.21
CA ASP A 475 47.11 -84.75 -23.73
C ASP A 475 47.17 -85.77 -24.88
N MET A 476 46.61 -85.45 -26.05
CA MET A 476 46.76 -86.30 -27.24
C MET A 476 48.21 -86.43 -27.70
N LEU A 477 49.02 -85.36 -27.61
CA LEU A 477 50.44 -85.40 -27.93
C LEU A 477 51.24 -86.20 -26.89
N LEU A 478 50.85 -86.16 -25.61
CA LEU A 478 51.43 -86.98 -24.56
C LEU A 478 51.16 -88.46 -24.83
N ASN A 479 49.90 -88.84 -25.10
CA ASN A 479 49.52 -90.20 -25.48
C ASN A 479 50.29 -90.67 -26.72
N LYS A 480 50.42 -89.83 -27.76
CA LYS A 480 51.20 -90.16 -28.97
C LYS A 480 52.70 -90.27 -28.71
N LYS A 481 53.24 -89.53 -27.75
CA LYS A 481 54.64 -89.65 -27.30
C LYS A 481 54.85 -90.95 -26.53
N GLU A 482 53.88 -91.38 -25.71
CA GLU A 482 53.91 -92.67 -25.02
C GLU A 482 53.81 -93.83 -26.01
N GLU A 483 52.92 -93.76 -27.01
CA GLU A 483 52.87 -94.72 -28.13
C GLU A 483 54.22 -94.82 -28.87
N LEU A 484 54.85 -93.68 -29.20
CA LEU A 484 56.15 -93.65 -29.87
C LEU A 484 57.28 -94.21 -28.99
N ASN A 485 57.26 -93.95 -27.69
CA ASN A 485 58.21 -94.54 -26.74
C ASN A 485 58.05 -96.06 -26.67
N GLN A 486 56.80 -96.58 -26.65
CA GLN A 486 56.54 -98.01 -26.70
C GLN A 486 57.05 -98.61 -28.01
N LEU A 487 56.74 -97.98 -29.15
CA LEU A 487 57.22 -98.42 -30.46
C LEU A 487 58.76 -98.42 -30.56
N SER A 488 59.42 -97.47 -29.90
CA SER A 488 60.88 -97.43 -29.80
C SER A 488 61.45 -98.56 -28.94
N GLN A 489 60.81 -98.89 -27.81
CA GLN A 489 61.19 -100.04 -26.99
C GLN A 489 60.99 -101.36 -27.75
N ASP A 490 59.87 -101.49 -28.46
CA ASP A 490 59.58 -102.66 -29.31
C ASP A 490 60.59 -102.79 -30.46
N HIS A 491 61.01 -101.66 -31.05
CA HIS A 491 62.05 -101.63 -32.08
C HIS A 491 63.43 -102.00 -31.52
N GLU A 492 63.79 -101.54 -30.32
CA GLU A 492 65.04 -101.90 -29.66
C GLU A 492 65.06 -103.39 -29.26
N ALA A 493 63.93 -103.93 -28.80
CA ALA A 493 63.74 -105.37 -28.56
C ALA A 493 63.84 -106.18 -29.87
N LEU A 494 63.31 -105.67 -30.99
CA LEU A 494 63.49 -106.25 -32.32
C LEU A 494 64.95 -106.21 -32.78
N LEU A 495 65.69 -105.13 -32.55
CA LEU A 495 67.12 -105.03 -32.86
C LEU A 495 67.96 -106.02 -32.03
N LEU A 496 67.64 -106.19 -30.74
CA LEU A 496 68.25 -107.22 -29.90
C LEU A 496 67.97 -108.62 -30.43
N ARG A 497 66.72 -108.89 -30.83
CA ARG A 497 66.32 -110.18 -31.44
C ARG A 497 66.97 -110.40 -32.82
N MET A 498 67.19 -109.34 -33.59
CA MET A 498 67.87 -109.41 -34.88
C MET A 498 69.37 -109.67 -34.72
N ARG A 499 70.02 -109.08 -33.70
CA ARG A 499 71.40 -109.42 -33.31
C ARG A 499 71.54 -110.87 -32.86
N GLN A 500 70.59 -111.38 -32.07
CA GLN A 500 70.56 -112.79 -31.67
C GLN A 500 70.50 -113.70 -32.92
N LEU A 501 69.56 -113.44 -33.83
CA LEU A 501 69.44 -114.19 -35.08
C LEU A 501 70.69 -114.07 -35.98
N GLN A 502 71.37 -112.92 -36.00
CA GLN A 502 72.66 -112.79 -36.70
C GLN A 502 73.74 -113.69 -36.09
N SER A 503 73.83 -113.75 -34.76
CA SER A 503 74.75 -114.67 -34.07
C SER A 503 74.41 -116.14 -34.36
N ASP A 504 73.13 -116.50 -34.39
CA ASP A 504 72.66 -117.85 -34.72
C ASP A 504 72.98 -118.22 -36.19
N ILE A 505 72.92 -117.25 -37.11
CA ILE A 505 73.31 -117.42 -38.53
C ILE A 505 74.83 -117.58 -38.67
N GLU A 506 75.64 -116.84 -37.92
CA GLU A 506 77.11 -117.00 -37.94
C GLU A 506 77.54 -118.36 -37.39
N ALA A 507 76.92 -118.83 -36.29
CA ALA A 507 77.10 -120.18 -35.78
C ALA A 507 76.71 -121.24 -36.83
N SER A 508 75.56 -121.06 -37.50
CA SER A 508 75.09 -121.96 -38.56
C SER A 508 76.02 -121.98 -39.78
N LYS A 509 76.62 -120.85 -40.16
CA LYS A 509 77.62 -120.77 -41.24
C LYS A 509 78.93 -121.46 -40.87
N SER A 510 79.39 -121.32 -39.62
CA SER A 510 80.56 -122.06 -39.12
C SER A 510 80.34 -123.57 -39.22
N GLN A 511 79.15 -124.04 -38.81
CA GLN A 511 78.78 -125.45 -38.87
C GLN A 511 78.53 -125.97 -40.31
N ALA A 512 78.19 -125.08 -41.25
CA ALA A 512 78.09 -125.41 -42.67
C ALA A 512 79.48 -125.53 -43.33
N ALA A 513 80.43 -124.67 -42.96
CA ALA A 513 81.81 -124.72 -43.46
C ALA A 513 82.53 -126.02 -43.06
N GLU A 514 82.37 -126.49 -41.82
CA GLU A 514 82.89 -127.81 -41.40
C GLU A 514 82.31 -128.95 -42.24
N LYS A 515 81.02 -128.88 -42.59
CA LYS A 515 80.35 -129.89 -43.44
C LYS A 515 80.81 -129.84 -44.89
N GLU A 516 81.08 -128.65 -45.43
CA GLU A 516 81.65 -128.49 -46.77
C GLU A 516 83.08 -129.06 -46.85
N GLU A 517 83.89 -128.90 -45.80
CA GLU A 517 85.22 -129.53 -45.75
C GLU A 517 85.15 -131.06 -45.65
N THR A 518 84.17 -131.63 -44.95
CA THR A 518 83.95 -133.09 -44.98
C THR A 518 83.49 -133.57 -46.36
N ALA A 519 82.58 -132.83 -47.02
CA ALA A 519 82.11 -133.18 -48.37
C ALA A 519 83.21 -133.07 -49.43
N ARG A 520 84.18 -132.14 -49.29
CA ARG A 520 85.35 -132.08 -50.17
C ARG A 520 86.21 -133.34 -50.11
N LYS A 521 86.37 -133.94 -48.92
CA LYS A 521 87.14 -135.17 -48.73
C LYS A 521 86.46 -136.37 -49.39
N GLU A 522 85.13 -136.46 -49.31
CA GLU A 522 84.33 -137.49 -50.02
C GLU A 522 84.35 -137.30 -51.55
N ILE A 523 84.37 -136.05 -52.04
CA ILE A 523 84.47 -135.74 -53.48
C ILE A 523 85.84 -136.16 -54.05
N ASP A 524 86.93 -135.97 -53.31
CA ASP A 524 88.27 -136.36 -53.78
C ASP A 524 88.47 -137.90 -53.78
N GLU A 525 87.75 -138.64 -52.93
CA GLU A 525 87.75 -140.10 -52.93
C GLU A 525 86.92 -140.69 -54.09
N LEU A 526 85.81 -140.04 -54.47
CA LEU A 526 85.04 -140.39 -55.68
C LEU A 526 85.73 -139.99 -57.00
N LYS A 527 86.55 -138.94 -57.01
CA LYS A 527 87.38 -138.58 -58.18
C LYS A 527 88.39 -139.67 -58.54
N LEU A 528 88.90 -140.42 -57.55
CA LEU A 528 89.89 -141.46 -57.78
C LEU A 528 89.32 -142.68 -58.54
N GLN A 529 88.01 -142.95 -58.43
CA GLN A 529 87.34 -144.02 -59.17
C GLN A 529 86.98 -143.65 -60.63
N ILE A 530 87.05 -142.37 -60.99
CA ILE A 530 86.72 -141.87 -62.35
C ILE A 530 87.99 -141.74 -63.23
N GLN A 531 89.18 -142.01 -62.68
CA GLN A 531 90.47 -141.79 -63.36
C GLN A 531 90.99 -142.99 -64.20
N GLU A 532 90.24 -144.09 -64.36
CA GLU A 532 90.69 -145.30 -65.09
C GLU A 532 89.87 -145.71 -66.33
N CYS A 533 88.83 -144.97 -66.74
CA CYS A 533 88.25 -145.08 -68.09
C CYS A 533 88.47 -143.77 -68.87
N GLN A 534 89.75 -143.57 -69.17
CA GLN A 534 90.37 -142.37 -69.71
C GLN A 534 90.09 -142.14 -71.21
N LEU A 535 90.53 -140.98 -71.71
CA LEU A 535 90.85 -140.66 -73.11
C LEU A 535 89.69 -140.47 -74.13
N ALA A 536 89.07 -139.29 -74.07
CA ALA A 536 89.19 -138.29 -75.15
C ALA A 536 88.93 -136.90 -74.54
N LYS A 537 89.99 -136.12 -74.26
CA LYS A 537 90.51 -135.03 -75.13
C LYS A 537 89.53 -133.86 -75.26
N GLU A 538 89.85 -132.74 -74.61
CA GLU A 538 90.56 -131.58 -75.23
C GLU A 538 89.65 -130.87 -76.26
N HIS A 539 89.23 -129.62 -76.10
CA HIS A 539 89.61 -128.54 -75.14
C HIS A 539 88.33 -127.92 -74.53
N GLU A 540 88.33 -127.38 -73.30
CA GLU A 540 88.99 -126.13 -72.87
C GLU A 540 88.53 -124.91 -73.71
N ARG A 541 88.22 -123.74 -73.16
CA ARG A 541 88.59 -123.18 -71.84
C ARG A 541 87.66 -122.03 -71.42
N ASN A 542 87.29 -122.03 -70.14
CA ASN A 542 86.93 -120.96 -69.19
C ASN A 542 86.52 -119.55 -69.64
N ALA A 543 85.67 -118.96 -68.80
CA ALA A 543 85.44 -117.53 -68.54
C ALA A 543 84.82 -116.75 -69.72
N SER A 544 83.58 -116.26 -69.62
CA SER A 544 83.06 -115.32 -68.60
C SER A 544 83.85 -114.03 -68.56
N GLU A 545 83.53 -113.09 -69.45
CA GLU A 545 83.32 -111.69 -69.07
C GLU A 545 82.53 -110.93 -70.14
N LEU A 546 81.94 -109.82 -69.70
CA LEU A 546 81.32 -108.73 -70.47
C LEU A 546 80.00 -108.95 -71.25
N GLU A 547 79.06 -108.13 -70.78
CA GLU A 547 78.14 -107.30 -71.56
C GLU A 547 76.69 -107.78 -71.79
N GLU A 548 75.84 -106.78 -71.84
CA GLU A 548 74.39 -106.77 -71.61
C GLU A 548 73.57 -107.77 -72.45
N SER A 549 72.49 -108.32 -71.87
CA SER A 549 71.13 -107.77 -72.12
C SER A 549 70.00 -108.63 -71.51
N ALA A 550 68.81 -108.03 -71.50
CA ALA A 550 67.49 -108.67 -71.61
C ALA A 550 66.85 -109.42 -70.42
N ARG A 551 66.03 -108.63 -69.70
CA ARG A 551 64.62 -108.91 -69.27
C ARG A 551 64.34 -109.65 -67.95
N ALA A 552 63.32 -109.10 -67.28
CA ALA A 552 62.36 -109.74 -66.36
C ALA A 552 62.91 -110.26 -65.01
N LEU A 553 62.26 -110.02 -63.86
CA LEU A 553 60.91 -109.49 -63.63
C LEU A 553 60.77 -108.90 -62.20
N ASN A 554 59.92 -107.88 -62.07
CA ASN A 554 58.99 -107.64 -60.95
C ASN A 554 59.42 -106.81 -59.71
N ASN A 555 58.80 -105.61 -59.60
CA ASN A 555 58.19 -105.01 -58.38
C ASN A 555 59.07 -104.55 -57.18
N LYS A 556 58.83 -103.38 -56.53
CA LYS A 556 57.86 -102.28 -56.75
C LYS A 556 58.17 -101.04 -55.87
N HIS A 557 58.44 -99.84 -56.42
CA HIS A 557 58.34 -98.57 -55.67
C HIS A 557 58.29 -97.28 -56.53
N LEU A 558 57.53 -96.28 -56.02
CA LEU A 558 57.52 -94.81 -56.28
C LEU A 558 57.23 -94.21 -57.69
N HIS A 559 56.16 -93.38 -57.76
CA HIS A 559 55.85 -92.12 -58.52
C HIS A 559 56.55 -91.75 -59.86
N PRO A 560 55.98 -90.82 -60.69
CA PRO A 560 54.61 -90.32 -60.93
C PRO A 560 54.28 -90.35 -62.47
N PRO A 561 53.57 -89.39 -63.13
CA PRO A 561 52.21 -88.81 -62.99
C PRO A 561 51.28 -89.13 -64.21
N GLU A 562 50.21 -88.34 -64.36
CA GLU A 562 49.35 -88.06 -65.55
C GLU A 562 47.96 -88.73 -65.73
N ASN A 563 47.05 -87.85 -66.18
CA ASN A 563 45.65 -87.97 -66.62
C ASN A 563 45.46 -88.95 -67.82
N PRO A 564 44.24 -89.37 -68.25
CA PRO A 564 43.03 -88.50 -68.31
C PRO A 564 41.61 -89.12 -68.21
N ALA A 565 40.64 -88.19 -68.31
CA ALA A 565 39.37 -88.25 -69.05
C ALA A 565 38.05 -88.57 -68.31
N MET A 566 37.04 -87.71 -68.62
CA MET A 566 35.58 -87.86 -68.45
C MET A 566 35.08 -87.98 -66.99
N GLU A 567 34.07 -87.26 -66.52
CA GLU A 567 33.03 -86.36 -67.05
C GLU A 567 32.66 -85.37 -65.89
N GLN A 568 32.01 -84.20 -66.00
CA GLN A 568 30.99 -83.68 -66.92
C GLN A 568 30.89 -82.13 -66.75
N ASN A 569 30.61 -81.40 -67.83
CA ASN A 569 29.83 -80.14 -67.94
C ASN A 569 30.11 -78.88 -67.06
N GLY A 570 30.16 -77.70 -67.72
CA GLY A 570 29.75 -76.41 -67.11
C GLY A 570 30.52 -75.18 -67.58
N GLU A 571 30.07 -74.52 -68.65
CA GLU A 571 30.80 -73.41 -69.31
C GLU A 571 30.24 -72.02 -68.96
N VAL A 572 31.16 -71.11 -68.60
CA VAL A 572 31.18 -69.63 -68.69
C VAL A 572 29.86 -68.82 -68.70
N GLY A 573 29.75 -67.87 -67.77
CA GLY A 573 28.90 -66.67 -67.89
C GLY A 573 29.72 -65.38 -67.72
N ALA A 574 29.89 -64.59 -68.77
CA ALA A 574 30.70 -63.34 -68.75
C ALA A 574 29.99 -62.14 -68.06
N ALA A 575 29.10 -62.39 -67.11
CA ALA A 575 28.32 -61.36 -66.40
C ALA A 575 28.98 -60.87 -65.10
N ASP A 576 29.68 -61.75 -64.38
CA ASP A 576 30.16 -61.47 -63.01
C ASP A 576 31.34 -60.48 -62.97
N ILE A 577 32.10 -60.34 -64.06
CA ILE A 577 33.23 -59.41 -64.15
C ILE A 577 32.75 -57.95 -64.16
N ILE A 578 31.57 -57.66 -64.74
CA ILE A 578 31.03 -56.28 -64.80
C ILE A 578 30.44 -55.87 -63.45
N GLN A 579 29.78 -56.80 -62.74
CA GLN A 579 29.25 -56.54 -61.41
C GLN A 579 30.37 -56.28 -60.39
N LEU A 580 31.42 -57.13 -60.37
CA LEU A 580 32.58 -56.94 -59.51
C LEU A 580 33.38 -55.66 -59.82
N GLN A 581 33.40 -55.16 -61.06
CA GLN A 581 34.02 -53.87 -61.39
C GLN A 581 33.18 -52.66 -60.95
N LYS A 582 31.86 -52.79 -60.88
CA LYS A 582 30.96 -51.74 -60.40
C LYS A 582 31.06 -51.58 -58.88
N ASP A 583 31.02 -52.70 -58.16
CA ASP A 583 31.05 -52.70 -56.69
C ASP A 583 32.43 -52.22 -56.16
N ASN A 584 33.52 -52.47 -56.90
CA ASN A 584 34.85 -51.92 -56.58
C ASN A 584 34.88 -50.39 -56.67
N ARG A 585 34.24 -49.78 -57.69
CA ARG A 585 34.14 -48.31 -57.81
C ARG A 585 33.30 -47.68 -56.71
N GLU A 586 32.21 -48.32 -56.29
CA GLU A 586 31.37 -47.84 -55.20
C GLU A 586 32.10 -47.89 -53.85
N LEU A 587 32.91 -48.93 -53.61
CA LEU A 587 33.79 -49.02 -52.44
C LEU A 587 34.94 -48.00 -52.47
N GLU A 588 35.59 -47.78 -53.61
CA GLU A 588 36.58 -46.70 -53.77
C GLU A 588 35.96 -45.32 -53.47
N GLN A 589 34.74 -45.06 -53.98
CA GLN A 589 34.04 -43.80 -53.72
C GLN A 589 33.72 -43.60 -52.23
N GLN A 590 33.21 -44.63 -51.54
CA GLN A 590 33.01 -44.57 -50.07
C GLN A 590 34.32 -44.35 -49.29
N ILE A 591 35.44 -44.91 -49.75
CA ILE A 591 36.76 -44.67 -49.14
C ILE A 591 37.18 -43.20 -49.31
N THR A 592 36.93 -42.58 -50.48
CA THR A 592 37.24 -41.14 -50.67
C THR A 592 36.38 -40.23 -49.77
N GLU A 593 35.09 -40.53 -49.60
CA GLU A 593 34.20 -39.76 -48.73
C GLU A 593 34.54 -39.91 -47.25
N LYS A 594 34.83 -41.14 -46.78
CA LYS A 594 35.29 -41.36 -45.40
C LYS A 594 36.64 -40.70 -45.13
N ASN A 595 37.57 -40.69 -46.08
CA ASN A 595 38.81 -39.92 -45.97
C ASN A 595 38.60 -38.40 -45.91
N LYS A 596 37.57 -37.87 -46.59
CA LYS A 596 37.17 -36.46 -46.50
C LYS A 596 36.59 -36.11 -45.12
N MET A 597 35.80 -37.02 -44.54
CA MET A 597 35.26 -36.90 -43.18
C MET A 597 36.35 -37.00 -42.10
N ILE A 598 37.34 -37.89 -42.27
CA ILE A 598 38.52 -37.98 -41.39
C ILE A 598 39.30 -36.67 -41.37
N LYS A 599 39.51 -36.02 -42.53
CA LYS A 599 40.17 -34.70 -42.58
C LYS A 599 39.37 -33.61 -41.83
N GLN A 600 38.04 -33.61 -41.93
CA GLN A 600 37.19 -32.68 -41.15
C GLN A 600 37.23 -32.96 -39.64
N LEU A 601 37.32 -34.23 -39.22
CA LEU A 601 37.49 -34.59 -37.81
C LEU A 601 38.88 -34.21 -37.28
N GLN A 602 39.94 -34.36 -38.08
CA GLN A 602 41.30 -33.90 -37.76
C GLN A 602 41.41 -32.37 -37.66
N GLN A 603 40.71 -31.63 -38.53
CA GLN A 603 40.56 -30.17 -38.44
C GLN A 603 39.94 -29.78 -37.07
N ARG A 604 38.78 -30.36 -36.72
CA ARG A 604 38.10 -30.13 -35.43
C ARG A 604 38.97 -30.50 -34.23
N MET A 605 39.69 -31.62 -34.28
CA MET A 605 40.64 -32.03 -33.23
C MET A 605 41.79 -31.02 -33.03
N THR A 606 42.22 -30.34 -34.09
CA THR A 606 43.29 -29.33 -34.04
C THR A 606 42.79 -28.02 -33.45
N GLU A 607 41.53 -27.65 -33.72
CA GLU A 607 40.84 -26.52 -33.10
C GLU A 607 40.56 -26.79 -31.62
N LEU A 608 40.03 -27.96 -31.28
CA LEU A 608 39.84 -28.41 -29.89
C LEU A 608 41.15 -28.39 -29.08
N LYS A 609 42.27 -28.86 -29.65
CA LYS A 609 43.59 -28.74 -29.00
C LYS A 609 44.01 -27.29 -28.72
N LYS A 610 43.72 -26.35 -29.62
CA LYS A 610 44.00 -24.91 -29.39
C LYS A 610 43.14 -24.32 -28.28
N THR A 611 41.89 -24.75 -28.15
CA THR A 611 40.99 -24.34 -27.05
C THR A 611 41.47 -24.94 -25.72
N LEU A 612 41.74 -26.24 -25.68
CA LEU A 612 42.23 -26.95 -24.48
C LEU A 612 43.55 -26.38 -23.96
N GLN A 613 44.45 -25.97 -24.86
CA GLN A 613 45.74 -25.37 -24.51
C GLN A 613 45.64 -23.93 -23.95
N LYS A 614 44.49 -23.25 -24.13
CA LYS A 614 44.20 -21.97 -23.46
C LYS A 614 43.65 -22.16 -22.04
N GLU A 615 42.90 -23.22 -21.77
CA GLU A 615 42.27 -23.44 -20.45
C GLU A 615 43.21 -24.07 -19.42
N LEU A 616 44.17 -24.90 -19.83
CA LEU A 616 45.08 -25.63 -18.94
C LEU A 616 46.15 -24.79 -18.20
N LYS A 617 46.03 -23.45 -18.16
CA LYS A 617 47.05 -22.56 -17.59
C LYS A 617 46.71 -21.97 -16.21
N ILE A 618 45.58 -22.35 -15.59
CA ILE A 618 45.24 -21.95 -14.21
C ILE A 618 44.80 -23.17 -13.39
N ARG A 619 45.53 -23.40 -12.29
CA ARG A 619 45.39 -24.41 -11.21
C ARG A 619 46.05 -23.75 -9.97
N PRO A 620 45.84 -24.19 -8.71
CA PRO A 620 44.96 -25.23 -8.16
C PRO A 620 43.93 -24.61 -7.14
N ASP A 621 43.20 -25.25 -6.22
CA ASP A 621 43.43 -26.46 -5.39
C ASP A 621 42.12 -26.97 -4.71
N GLY A 622 42.11 -28.24 -4.24
CA GLY A 622 41.16 -28.86 -3.27
C GLY A 622 39.66 -29.00 -3.67
N GLU A 623 38.90 -30.05 -3.31
CA GLU A 623 39.15 -31.35 -2.65
C GLU A 623 38.19 -32.42 -3.24
N GLY A 624 38.43 -33.71 -2.97
CA GLY A 624 37.59 -34.84 -3.41
C GLY A 624 36.69 -35.44 -2.31
N PRO A 625 35.64 -36.23 -2.64
CA PRO A 625 34.64 -36.73 -1.68
C PRO A 625 34.67 -38.25 -1.42
N GLU A 626 34.21 -38.68 -0.24
CA GLU A 626 33.72 -40.05 0.11
C GLU A 626 32.54 -39.90 1.12
N VAL A 627 31.35 -40.54 1.06
CA VAL A 627 30.95 -41.95 0.80
C VAL A 627 31.46 -42.83 1.97
N ARG A 628 30.72 -43.24 3.03
CA ARG A 628 29.52 -44.12 3.16
C ARG A 628 29.21 -44.34 4.68
N GLU A 629 28.17 -44.98 5.23
CA GLU A 629 26.80 -45.43 4.85
C GLU A 629 25.97 -45.72 6.15
N LYS A 630 24.64 -45.91 6.02
CA LYS A 630 23.72 -46.73 6.87
C LYS A 630 23.21 -46.33 8.29
N THR A 631 21.87 -46.39 8.36
CA THR A 631 20.95 -46.94 9.40
C THR A 631 20.36 -46.10 10.55
N ASN A 632 19.03 -45.94 10.44
CA ASN A 632 17.95 -46.02 11.45
C ASN A 632 17.44 -44.75 12.18
N SER A 633 16.11 -44.53 11.97
CA SER A 633 15.06 -43.91 12.82
C SER A 633 15.40 -42.72 13.74
N GLU A 634 14.72 -41.56 13.65
CA GLU A 634 13.35 -41.41 14.20
C GLU A 634 12.60 -40.12 13.74
N VAL A 635 11.37 -40.32 13.20
CA VAL A 635 10.15 -39.45 13.23
C VAL A 635 10.22 -37.97 12.69
N PRO A 636 9.10 -37.23 12.57
CA PRO A 636 8.30 -37.12 11.34
C PRO A 636 8.37 -35.76 10.64
N ASN A 637 7.90 -35.73 9.38
CA ASN A 637 7.33 -34.51 8.79
C ASN A 637 5.94 -34.80 8.20
N ALA A 638 5.02 -33.85 8.40
CA ALA A 638 3.78 -33.76 7.65
C ALA A 638 4.11 -33.39 6.17
N SER A 639 3.22 -33.54 5.18
CA SER A 639 1.75 -33.58 5.22
C SER A 639 1.18 -34.21 3.94
N VAL A 640 -0.16 -34.20 3.84
CA VAL A 640 -1.00 -34.56 2.67
C VAL A 640 -1.31 -36.04 2.49
N THR A 641 -2.45 -36.45 3.09
CA THR A 641 -3.24 -37.59 2.60
C THR A 641 -4.71 -37.15 2.52
N VAL A 642 -5.32 -37.35 1.35
CA VAL A 642 -6.77 -37.21 1.15
C VAL A 642 -7.46 -38.45 1.71
N THR A 643 -8.36 -38.30 2.69
CA THR A 643 -9.17 -39.40 3.24
C THR A 643 -10.62 -39.26 2.80
N ASN A 644 -11.09 -40.19 1.97
CA ASN A 644 -12.52 -40.44 1.78
C ASN A 644 -13.09 -41.03 3.08
N ASN A 645 -13.80 -40.23 3.87
CA ASN A 645 -14.60 -40.72 4.99
C ASN A 645 -16.06 -40.77 4.56
N SER A 646 -16.53 -41.96 4.21
CA SER A 646 -17.96 -42.24 4.04
C SER A 646 -18.59 -42.59 5.38
N ASP A 647 -18.86 -41.58 6.21
CA ASP A 647 -19.67 -41.72 7.41
C ASP A 647 -20.75 -40.63 7.48
N LEU A 648 -22.00 -41.02 7.17
CA LEU A 648 -23.15 -40.13 7.03
C LEU A 648 -23.80 -39.85 8.39
N ASN A 649 -23.15 -39.07 9.26
CA ASN A 649 -23.87 -38.40 10.35
C ASN A 649 -23.23 -37.12 10.94
N ASP A 650 -21.94 -36.85 10.70
CA ASP A 650 -21.25 -35.72 11.36
C ASP A 650 -21.18 -34.43 10.54
N SER A 651 -22.36 -33.90 10.20
CA SER A 651 -22.51 -32.50 9.72
C SER A 651 -22.31 -31.46 10.84
N ARG A 652 -21.66 -31.83 11.96
CA ARG A 652 -21.50 -31.02 13.17
C ARG A 652 -20.06 -30.78 13.61
N GLU A 653 -19.08 -31.39 12.96
CA GLU A 653 -17.67 -31.02 13.17
C GLU A 653 -17.35 -29.71 12.44
N ILE A 654 -17.93 -28.61 12.94
CA ILE A 654 -17.57 -27.25 12.57
C ILE A 654 -16.08 -27.11 12.85
N ASN A 655 -15.28 -26.86 11.81
CA ASN A 655 -13.85 -26.65 11.98
C ASN A 655 -13.62 -25.51 12.99
N PHE A 656 -13.11 -25.85 14.18
CA PHE A 656 -12.88 -24.91 15.27
C PHE A 656 -11.94 -23.77 14.88
N GLU A 657 -11.06 -23.97 13.90
CA GLU A 657 -10.20 -22.94 13.34
C GLU A 657 -11.00 -21.92 12.51
N TYR A 658 -11.97 -22.40 11.70
CA TYR A 658 -12.89 -21.54 10.96
C TYR A 658 -13.86 -20.80 11.89
N LEU A 659 -14.43 -21.49 12.89
CA LEU A 659 -15.28 -20.85 13.90
C LEU A 659 -14.51 -19.79 14.68
N LYS A 660 -13.29 -20.09 15.12
CA LYS A 660 -12.39 -19.13 15.77
C LYS A 660 -12.13 -17.91 14.88
N HIS A 661 -11.86 -18.11 13.59
CA HIS A 661 -11.67 -17.01 12.64
C HIS A 661 -12.94 -16.17 12.48
N VAL A 662 -14.12 -16.78 12.31
CA VAL A 662 -15.38 -16.06 12.13
C VAL A 662 -15.80 -15.31 13.40
N VAL A 663 -15.61 -15.88 14.58
CA VAL A 663 -15.87 -15.22 15.87
C VAL A 663 -14.90 -14.05 16.11
N LEU A 664 -13.60 -14.24 15.87
CA LEU A 664 -12.62 -13.13 15.93
C LEU A 664 -12.98 -12.01 14.94
N LYS A 665 -13.32 -12.37 13.69
CA LYS A 665 -13.71 -11.39 12.68
C LYS A 665 -14.99 -10.64 13.08
N PHE A 666 -16.00 -11.34 13.59
CA PHE A 666 -17.23 -10.73 14.10
C PHE A 666 -16.98 -9.75 15.26
N MET A 667 -16.06 -10.08 16.17
CA MET A 667 -15.70 -9.25 17.32
C MET A 667 -14.72 -8.10 17.01
N SER A 668 -14.10 -8.08 15.83
CA SER A 668 -13.04 -7.12 15.45
C SER A 668 -13.30 -6.35 14.16
N CYS A 669 -14.48 -6.49 13.55
CA CYS A 669 -14.91 -5.69 12.40
C CYS A 669 -15.88 -4.57 12.84
N ARG A 670 -16.13 -3.61 11.94
CA ARG A 670 -17.08 -2.51 12.18
C ARG A 670 -18.49 -3.07 12.38
N GLU A 671 -19.32 -2.41 13.17
CA GLU A 671 -20.70 -2.84 13.45
C GLU A 671 -21.49 -3.19 12.16
N SER A 672 -21.34 -2.41 11.09
CA SER A 672 -22.01 -2.66 9.80
C SER A 672 -21.58 -3.97 9.13
N GLU A 673 -20.30 -4.34 9.25
CA GLU A 673 -19.76 -5.60 8.76
C GLU A 673 -20.16 -6.77 9.68
N ALA A 674 -20.14 -6.55 10.99
CA ALA A 674 -20.58 -7.51 11.99
C ALA A 674 -22.06 -7.87 11.79
N PHE A 675 -22.92 -6.92 11.42
CA PHE A 675 -24.33 -7.17 11.12
C PHE A 675 -24.53 -8.17 9.98
N HIS A 676 -23.70 -8.11 8.93
CA HIS A 676 -23.71 -9.12 7.87
C HIS A 676 -23.17 -10.49 8.32
N LEU A 677 -22.22 -10.50 9.27
CA LEU A 677 -21.66 -11.71 9.85
C LEU A 677 -22.57 -12.39 10.88
N ILE A 678 -23.59 -11.71 11.43
CA ILE A 678 -24.57 -12.31 12.38
C ILE A 678 -25.10 -13.65 11.85
N LYS A 679 -25.49 -13.72 10.57
CA LYS A 679 -26.07 -14.93 9.98
C LYS A 679 -25.05 -16.07 9.84
N ALA A 680 -23.78 -15.75 9.60
CA ALA A 680 -22.71 -16.74 9.58
C ALA A 680 -22.41 -17.27 10.99
N VAL A 681 -22.33 -16.38 11.99
CA VAL A 681 -22.15 -16.76 13.40
C VAL A 681 -23.32 -17.59 13.91
N SER A 682 -24.56 -17.22 13.57
CA SER A 682 -25.79 -17.94 13.98
C SER A 682 -25.82 -19.37 13.44
N VAL A 683 -25.44 -19.57 12.18
CA VAL A 683 -25.34 -20.92 11.57
C VAL A 683 -24.17 -21.72 12.16
N LEU A 684 -23.03 -21.09 12.42
CA LEU A 684 -21.84 -21.79 12.95
C LEU A 684 -21.92 -22.10 14.45
N LEU A 685 -22.72 -21.35 15.23
CA LEU A 685 -22.94 -21.58 16.66
C LEU A 685 -24.31 -22.19 16.98
N ASN A 686 -25.14 -22.46 15.96
CA ASN A 686 -26.52 -22.94 16.09
C ASN A 686 -27.38 -22.07 17.01
N PHE A 687 -27.32 -20.75 16.83
CA PHE A 687 -28.21 -19.83 17.55
C PHE A 687 -29.67 -20.04 17.18
N SER A 688 -30.53 -19.98 18.19
CA SER A 688 -31.98 -19.82 18.02
C SER A 688 -32.32 -18.50 17.32
N GLN A 689 -33.54 -18.40 16.79
CA GLN A 689 -33.99 -17.17 16.14
C GLN A 689 -34.05 -16.00 17.14
N GLU A 690 -34.31 -16.30 18.41
CA GLU A 690 -34.29 -15.39 19.54
C GLU A 690 -32.87 -14.86 19.83
N GLU A 691 -31.85 -15.73 19.83
CA GLU A 691 -30.44 -15.34 20.02
C GLU A 691 -29.90 -14.54 18.82
N GLU A 692 -30.24 -14.94 17.59
CA GLU A 692 -29.90 -14.16 16.38
C GLU A 692 -30.53 -12.76 16.43
N ASN A 693 -31.79 -12.65 16.83
CA ASN A 693 -32.49 -11.37 16.94
C ASN A 693 -31.92 -10.51 18.09
N MET A 694 -31.53 -11.10 19.22
CA MET A 694 -30.89 -10.39 20.32
C MET A 694 -29.57 -9.72 19.88
N LEU A 695 -28.79 -10.39 19.02
CA LEU A 695 -27.58 -9.82 18.43
C LEU A 695 -27.89 -8.69 17.44
N LYS A 696 -28.92 -8.84 16.60
CA LYS A 696 -29.36 -7.76 15.69
C LYS A 696 -29.82 -6.53 16.46
N GLU A 697 -30.72 -6.68 17.43
CA GLU A 697 -31.19 -5.57 18.28
C GLU A 697 -30.03 -4.88 19.02
N THR A 698 -29.02 -5.65 19.46
CA THR A 698 -27.83 -5.11 20.12
C THR A 698 -26.92 -4.31 19.17
N LEU A 699 -26.76 -4.77 17.92
CA LEU A 699 -26.00 -4.04 16.91
C LEU A 699 -26.77 -2.82 16.38
N GLU A 700 -28.06 -2.94 16.12
CA GLU A 700 -28.94 -1.83 15.71
C GLU A 700 -28.97 -0.74 16.78
N TYR A 701 -28.99 -1.11 18.06
CA TYR A 701 -28.80 -0.17 19.17
C TYR A 701 -27.43 0.53 19.10
N LYS A 702 -26.33 -0.20 18.89
CA LYS A 702 -24.99 0.40 18.74
C LYS A 702 -24.87 1.35 17.54
N MET A 703 -25.60 1.09 16.45
CA MET A 703 -25.64 1.97 15.28
C MET A 703 -26.60 3.17 15.43
N SER A 704 -27.53 3.12 16.38
CA SER A 704 -28.62 4.09 16.50
C SER A 704 -28.36 5.12 17.59
N TRP A 705 -28.32 6.39 17.18
CA TRP A 705 -28.18 7.54 18.09
C TRP A 705 -29.34 7.69 19.11
N PHE A 706 -30.50 7.07 18.84
CA PHE A 706 -31.73 7.26 19.63
C PHE A 706 -32.32 5.94 20.19
N GLY A 707 -31.61 4.82 20.05
CA GLY A 707 -32.08 3.53 20.55
C GLY A 707 -32.05 3.41 22.09
N SER A 708 -32.98 2.66 22.66
CA SER A 708 -32.87 2.15 24.03
C SER A 708 -32.11 0.83 24.03
N LYS A 709 -31.20 0.60 24.98
CA LYS A 709 -30.46 -0.67 25.09
C LYS A 709 -31.44 -1.86 25.24
N PRO A 710 -31.38 -2.90 24.40
CA PRO A 710 -32.30 -4.03 24.46
C PRO A 710 -32.18 -4.79 25.78
N SER A 711 -33.31 -5.30 26.26
CA SER A 711 -33.39 -6.03 27.53
C SER A 711 -32.95 -7.49 27.34
N PRO A 712 -32.04 -8.03 28.16
CA PRO A 712 -31.54 -9.40 28.00
C PRO A 712 -32.64 -10.43 28.31
N ARG A 713 -33.32 -10.92 27.28
CA ARG A 713 -34.29 -12.02 27.39
C ARG A 713 -33.55 -13.35 27.39
N GLY A 714 -33.38 -13.94 28.58
CA GLY A 714 -32.91 -15.32 28.74
C GLY A 714 -31.40 -15.49 28.72
N SER A 715 -30.75 -15.28 29.88
CA SER A 715 -29.36 -15.70 30.06
C SER A 715 -29.30 -17.15 30.53
N ILE A 716 -28.78 -18.05 29.69
CA ILE A 716 -28.40 -19.41 30.12
C ILE A 716 -27.18 -19.25 31.04
N ARG A 717 -27.39 -19.46 32.33
CA ARG A 717 -26.34 -19.40 33.36
C ARG A 717 -25.41 -20.61 33.20
N PRO A 718 -24.09 -20.44 32.92
CA PRO A 718 -23.18 -21.57 32.83
C PRO A 718 -22.99 -22.22 34.20
N SER A 719 -23.40 -23.47 34.33
CA SER A 719 -23.23 -24.28 35.53
C SER A 719 -21.78 -24.74 35.67
N ILE A 720 -20.93 -23.93 36.31
CA ILE A 720 -19.60 -24.36 36.75
C ILE A 720 -19.52 -24.23 38.27
N SER A 721 -19.82 -25.33 38.95
CA SER A 721 -19.64 -25.48 40.39
C SER A 721 -18.20 -25.89 40.71
N SER A 722 -17.43 -24.97 41.28
CA SER A 722 -16.35 -25.30 42.23
C SER A 722 -16.03 -24.10 43.13
N PRO A 723 -15.64 -24.31 44.40
CA PRO A 723 -15.65 -23.27 45.41
C PRO A 723 -14.39 -22.38 45.38
N ARG A 724 -14.54 -21.15 45.85
CA ARG A 724 -13.43 -20.20 46.04
C ARG A 724 -12.44 -20.73 47.08
N THR A 725 -11.16 -20.85 46.72
CA THR A 725 -10.04 -20.83 47.65
C THR A 725 -9.69 -19.37 48.00
N PRO A 726 -9.68 -18.96 49.28
CA PRO A 726 -9.35 -17.59 49.68
C PRO A 726 -8.00 -17.52 50.41
N TRP A 727 -6.97 -17.00 49.74
CA TRP A 727 -5.66 -16.66 50.32
C TRP A 727 -5.28 -15.29 49.72
N SER A 728 -5.30 -14.21 50.52
CA SER A 728 -4.23 -13.73 51.43
C SER A 728 -3.32 -12.76 50.71
#